data_AF-A0A9P6LJP9-F1
#
_entry.id   AF-A0A9P6LJP9-F1
#
_cell.length_a   1.000
_cell.length_b   1.000
_cell.length_c   1.000
_cell.angle_alpha   90.00
_cell.angle_beta   90.00
_cell.angle_gamma   90.00
#
_symmetry.space_group_name_H-M   'P 1'
#
loop_
_entity.id
_entity.type
_entity.pdbx_description
1 polymer ?
#
loop_
_entity_poly.entity_id
_entity_poly.type
_entity_poly.pdbx_seq_one_letter_code
_entity_poly.pdbx_strand_id
1 'polypeptide(L)'
;MVMCRRRRSLLFYFGLSQGSLGPFYERSRRNDSEGWPSYSNPRTTFATVTGFWGSKPSTLEPGELGESFISGVPHFTDLLVEACGSVLNGDVDVSEITEFESTLSFKTGILTWSYVWSPPTCVDGRKFLVSYESLASLVERRLAAVKLVISSEQGLDDVYILDLLDNKSALRTRTVKTGVNQARSQVFSAVSPDTVDHVVAYVLSSTLGNELLCLESSNEYSSDFLSAFDNAATSGSANSSYTDSENVSSTQRYRVQSGSQSATIYKYAAIASTEHYGSDTETVVSDVLSSAIKRGYHVLREEHSAEVGKLMSADFVADFRDPATGSLPLDSGGDVVKALQITAISSAYYLYTSLIPWNPARDESPSTCIACNSLSVGGLVSQTYGGKIFWDADLFVAPAIQGVHPKLARQFALYRINRAEQSRKNTERHSLKAGSMLYAWTSGRYGQCYNMSAPCIMYQYHLNADIALSMTMGRNTSGDRNWFEKHGAVDVIDGVAVGLSDTLTRREDTGVWGIDVMADADEYYMWIADGSFTSTAVSTLLQLASETRHERGIPPETDWLDQLEHMSIPTSDDGVVLEFRGMTNDVYPKQADVILSHYPYDYKRNFSLAKYRTAMDFYAVRTDPHGPAMTWSMYAITANSLATSGCAFWTYLVKSFQPYIRGPWYQYSEQQDDEPGIPDPLTGNPINPAFPFLTGHGGLLQTFTAGFLGLRVTQRNLVINPSLPPQLRNFKPPIQYYNGAVVSFRMNRTHTVITRRDASHFDGLVPDQYGKDDMPVTVGRDVDDPNARTVLLRVNDTVEVQNRLYDAAISVPGNILQCHGATSSHGELAFAATDGYGGTFWQPGTCDVTAAVVVELGASHAPRLLEAIRLDFAMRPPKHVKVSVSNSSDFESETVLADQDILITKPWVPNSPVVKYVGNITTIPLTKPVWSCAFAKLEVTGCWTNDGAGATVAEFGLLAANDSASG
;
A
#
# COMPACT_ATOMS: atom_id res chain seq x y z
N MET A 1 -12.27 -20.40 9.46
CA MET A 1 -10.86 -20.46 9.01
C MET A 1 -10.71 -19.59 7.77
N VAL A 2 -9.77 -18.64 7.83
CA VAL A 2 -9.46 -17.62 6.82
C VAL A 2 -8.11 -18.01 6.22
N MET A 3 -8.03 -19.10 5.47
CA MET A 3 -6.73 -19.67 5.07
C MET A 3 -6.14 -18.98 3.82
N CYS A 4 -6.96 -18.63 2.82
CA CYS A 4 -6.44 -17.98 1.61
C CYS A 4 -6.12 -16.48 1.70
N ARG A 5 -6.57 -15.79 2.76
CA ARG A 5 -6.17 -14.40 3.06
C ARG A 5 -4.91 -14.33 3.95
N ARG A 6 -4.21 -15.46 4.14
CA ARG A 6 -2.99 -15.59 4.96
C ARG A 6 -1.77 -16.01 4.12
N ARG A 7 -1.72 -15.57 2.87
CA ARG A 7 -0.61 -15.87 1.96
C ARG A 7 0.64 -15.11 2.36
N ARG A 8 1.77 -15.77 2.14
CA ARG A 8 3.11 -15.23 2.38
C ARG A 8 3.74 -14.85 1.06
N SER A 9 4.40 -13.71 1.04
CA SER A 9 4.90 -13.10 -0.19
C SER A 9 6.41 -12.94 -0.12
N LEU A 10 7.10 -13.52 -1.10
CA LEU A 10 8.50 -13.29 -1.39
C LEU A 10 8.57 -12.69 -2.79
N LEU A 11 9.22 -11.54 -2.91
CA LEU A 11 9.16 -10.67 -4.09
C LEU A 11 10.55 -10.13 -4.34
N PHE A 12 11.06 -10.19 -5.57
CA PHE A 12 12.12 -9.31 -6.12
C PHE A 12 12.08 -9.42 -7.66
N TYR A 13 12.83 -10.39 -8.20
CA TYR A 13 12.88 -10.75 -9.62
C TYR A 13 11.73 -11.68 -10.01
N PHE A 14 11.32 -12.56 -9.10
CA PHE A 14 10.10 -13.33 -9.19
C PHE A 14 9.19 -12.97 -8.02
N GLY A 15 7.90 -13.23 -8.18
CA GLY A 15 6.95 -13.26 -7.08
C GLY A 15 6.48 -14.67 -6.84
N LEU A 16 6.33 -15.02 -5.57
CA LEU A 16 5.90 -16.33 -5.14
C LEU A 16 5.01 -16.16 -3.90
N SER A 17 3.72 -16.45 -4.05
CA SER A 17 2.83 -16.59 -2.91
C SER A 17 2.83 -18.03 -2.39
N GLN A 18 2.98 -18.20 -1.08
CA GLN A 18 2.96 -19.51 -0.41
C GLN A 18 1.76 -19.64 0.52
N GLY A 19 1.26 -20.87 0.64
CA GLY A 19 0.08 -21.21 1.39
C GLY A 19 0.21 -21.08 2.91
N SER A 20 -0.93 -21.16 3.59
CA SER A 20 -1.01 -21.04 5.04
C SER A 20 -0.36 -22.22 5.78
N LEU A 21 -0.48 -23.45 5.25
CA LEU A 21 0.02 -24.69 5.87
C LEU A 21 1.44 -25.10 5.46
N GLY A 22 2.07 -24.40 4.52
CA GLY A 22 3.39 -24.78 4.05
C GLY A 22 3.81 -24.02 2.79
N PRO A 23 4.94 -24.40 2.17
CA PRO A 23 5.45 -23.77 0.95
C PRO A 23 4.66 -24.17 -0.31
N PHE A 24 3.37 -24.48 -0.16
CA PHE A 24 2.52 -25.11 -1.16
C PHE A 24 1.74 -24.10 -2.00
N TYR A 25 1.28 -24.55 -3.16
CA TYR A 25 0.13 -23.97 -3.85
C TYR A 25 -1.14 -24.06 -2.98
N GLU A 26 -1.97 -23.01 -2.97
CA GLU A 26 -3.23 -22.95 -2.21
C GLU A 26 -4.32 -22.18 -2.96
N ARG A 27 -5.54 -22.72 -2.99
CA ARG A 27 -6.75 -22.06 -3.51
C ARG A 27 -7.71 -21.73 -2.38
N SER A 28 -8.48 -20.66 -2.55
CA SER A 28 -9.45 -20.26 -1.53
C SER A 28 -10.60 -21.25 -1.47
N ARG A 29 -10.94 -21.62 -0.23
CA ARG A 29 -12.09 -22.47 0.10
C ARG A 29 -13.33 -21.66 0.47
N ARG A 30 -13.23 -20.32 0.49
CA ARG A 30 -14.40 -19.43 0.59
C ARG A 30 -14.95 -19.17 -0.80
N ASN A 31 -16.21 -18.73 -0.86
CA ASN A 31 -16.81 -18.20 -2.08
C ASN A 31 -16.30 -16.77 -2.36
N ASP A 32 -14.98 -16.54 -2.29
CA ASP A 32 -14.31 -15.28 -2.63
C ASP A 32 -13.52 -15.46 -3.93
N SER A 33 -13.83 -14.62 -4.91
CA SER A 33 -13.15 -14.64 -6.20
C SER A 33 -12.01 -13.63 -6.28
N GLU A 34 -11.13 -13.85 -7.26
CA GLU A 34 -10.15 -12.87 -7.70
C GLU A 34 -10.84 -11.61 -8.19
N GLY A 35 -10.14 -10.48 -8.12
CA GLY A 35 -10.54 -9.27 -8.83
C GLY A 35 -10.27 -9.37 -10.32
N TRP A 36 -10.40 -8.23 -11.02
CA TRP A 36 -9.96 -8.13 -12.40
C TRP A 36 -8.48 -8.58 -12.54
N PRO A 37 -8.13 -9.41 -13.54
CA PRO A 37 -8.91 -9.75 -14.74
C PRO A 37 -9.67 -11.08 -14.66
N SER A 38 -9.83 -11.69 -13.49
CA SER A 38 -10.30 -13.08 -13.34
C SER A 38 -11.45 -13.21 -12.33
N TYR A 39 -12.45 -12.34 -12.43
CA TYR A 39 -13.59 -12.20 -11.50
C TYR A 39 -14.33 -13.50 -11.10
N SER A 40 -14.27 -14.55 -11.94
CA SER A 40 -14.98 -15.82 -11.71
C SER A 40 -14.13 -16.89 -11.02
N ASN A 41 -12.82 -16.68 -10.89
CA ASN A 41 -11.91 -17.68 -10.33
C ASN A 41 -11.77 -17.46 -8.82
N PRO A 42 -11.79 -18.50 -7.97
CA PRO A 42 -11.45 -18.31 -6.58
C PRO A 42 -10.04 -17.81 -6.44
N ARG A 43 -9.74 -17.11 -5.35
CA ARG A 43 -8.38 -16.63 -5.13
C ARG A 43 -7.40 -17.80 -5.13
N THR A 44 -6.29 -17.71 -5.88
CA THR A 44 -5.28 -18.78 -5.97
C THR A 44 -3.86 -18.26 -5.78
N THR A 45 -2.97 -19.07 -5.21
CA THR A 45 -1.56 -18.71 -5.14
C THR A 45 -1.03 -18.44 -6.54
N PHE A 46 -0.28 -17.35 -6.67
CA PHE A 46 0.30 -16.89 -7.90
C PHE A 46 1.82 -16.84 -7.78
N ALA A 47 2.49 -17.32 -8.82
CA ALA A 47 3.92 -17.16 -9.03
C ALA A 47 4.15 -16.57 -10.41
N THR A 48 5.11 -15.66 -10.53
CA THR A 48 5.50 -15.07 -11.83
C THR A 48 6.96 -14.59 -11.78
N VAL A 49 7.47 -14.14 -12.91
CA VAL A 49 8.74 -13.42 -13.01
C VAL A 49 8.47 -12.00 -13.52
N THR A 50 9.27 -11.03 -13.09
CA THR A 50 9.16 -9.64 -13.52
C THR A 50 9.11 -9.54 -15.05
N GLY A 51 8.30 -8.64 -15.60
CA GLY A 51 8.18 -8.44 -17.05
C GLY A 51 7.43 -9.52 -17.83
N PHE A 52 6.96 -10.59 -17.18
CA PHE A 52 6.36 -11.76 -17.83
C PHE A 52 4.88 -11.54 -18.18
N TRP A 53 4.61 -10.56 -19.03
CA TRP A 53 3.27 -10.24 -19.51
C TRP A 53 2.95 -10.98 -20.81
N GLY A 54 1.78 -11.62 -20.85
CA GLY A 54 1.14 -12.02 -22.10
C GLY A 54 0.55 -10.82 -22.83
N SER A 55 0.08 -11.06 -24.04
CA SER A 55 -0.67 -10.08 -24.84
C SER A 55 -1.94 -10.72 -25.34
N LYS A 56 -2.99 -9.94 -25.57
CA LYS A 56 -4.13 -10.33 -26.40
C LYS A 56 -4.15 -9.46 -27.65
N PRO A 57 -4.78 -9.86 -28.76
CA PRO A 57 -5.08 -8.95 -29.86
C PRO A 57 -6.03 -7.85 -29.39
N SER A 58 -5.96 -6.66 -29.99
CA SER A 58 -6.91 -5.59 -29.68
C SER A 58 -8.31 -6.00 -30.12
N THR A 59 -9.28 -5.82 -29.23
CA THR A 59 -10.71 -6.00 -29.54
C THR A 59 -11.33 -4.76 -30.18
N LEU A 60 -10.64 -3.62 -30.11
CA LEU A 60 -11.09 -2.33 -30.65
C LEU A 60 -10.52 -2.07 -32.05
N GLU A 61 -9.29 -2.48 -32.31
CA GLU A 61 -8.59 -2.24 -33.58
C GLU A 61 -7.98 -3.55 -34.13
N PRO A 62 -8.62 -4.19 -35.13
CA PRO A 62 -8.10 -5.42 -35.72
C PRO A 62 -6.68 -5.23 -36.31
N GLY A 63 -5.74 -6.10 -35.92
CA GLY A 63 -4.35 -6.06 -36.37
C GLY A 63 -3.38 -5.37 -35.42
N GLU A 64 -3.89 -4.71 -34.38
CA GLU A 64 -3.10 -4.06 -33.33
C GLU A 64 -2.90 -4.97 -32.10
N LEU A 65 -1.83 -4.70 -31.35
CA LEU A 65 -1.59 -5.34 -30.06
C LEU A 65 -2.66 -4.86 -29.06
N GLY A 66 -3.26 -5.80 -28.34
CA GLY A 66 -4.29 -5.55 -27.35
C GLY A 66 -3.77 -5.56 -25.92
N GLU A 67 -4.62 -5.94 -24.98
CA GLU A 67 -4.33 -5.82 -23.56
C GLU A 67 -3.24 -6.79 -23.10
N SER A 68 -2.33 -6.29 -22.27
CA SER A 68 -1.31 -7.11 -21.61
C SER A 68 -1.71 -7.45 -20.19
N PHE A 69 -1.49 -8.71 -19.80
CA PHE A 69 -1.77 -9.23 -18.46
C PHE A 69 -0.57 -10.00 -17.96
N ILE A 70 -0.25 -9.89 -16.67
CA ILE A 70 0.84 -10.66 -16.08
C ILE A 70 0.50 -12.15 -16.17
N SER A 71 1.43 -12.92 -16.70
CA SER A 71 1.29 -14.36 -16.83
C SER A 71 1.97 -15.06 -15.66
N GLY A 72 1.46 -16.22 -15.28
CA GLY A 72 2.00 -17.01 -14.18
C GLY A 72 3.08 -17.96 -14.64
N VAL A 73 3.84 -18.49 -13.70
CA VAL A 73 4.75 -19.63 -13.90
C VAL A 73 4.32 -20.77 -12.97
N PRO A 74 4.79 -22.01 -13.20
CA PRO A 74 4.50 -23.12 -12.30
C PRO A 74 4.94 -22.78 -10.89
N HIS A 75 4.17 -23.17 -9.87
CA HIS A 75 4.60 -23.02 -8.48
C HIS A 75 5.78 -23.96 -8.22
N PHE A 76 6.83 -23.45 -7.61
CA PHE A 76 8.12 -24.14 -7.57
C PHE A 76 8.69 -24.33 -6.17
N THR A 77 7.88 -24.17 -5.12
CA THR A 77 8.28 -24.53 -3.75
C THR A 77 7.49 -25.71 -3.17
N ASP A 78 6.56 -26.29 -3.92
CA ASP A 78 5.85 -27.51 -3.52
C ASP A 78 6.83 -28.67 -3.26
N LEU A 79 6.93 -29.06 -1.99
CA LEU A 79 7.69 -30.23 -1.52
C LEU A 79 6.77 -31.05 -0.63
N LEU A 80 6.00 -31.94 -1.26
CA LEU A 80 4.87 -32.63 -0.62
C LEU A 80 5.34 -33.89 0.12
N VAL A 81 4.62 -34.25 1.16
CA VAL A 81 4.82 -35.52 1.89
C VAL A 81 3.65 -36.44 1.58
N GLU A 82 3.93 -37.65 1.13
CA GLU A 82 2.93 -38.70 0.98
C GLU A 82 3.18 -39.79 2.03
N ALA A 83 2.16 -40.12 2.80
CA ALA A 83 2.20 -41.16 3.82
C ALA A 83 0.83 -41.82 3.96
N CYS A 84 0.81 -43.14 4.12
CA CYS A 84 -0.43 -43.92 4.28
C CYS A 84 -1.47 -43.72 3.14
N GLY A 85 -1.04 -43.33 1.94
CA GLY A 85 -1.94 -43.01 0.82
C GLY A 85 -2.60 -41.63 0.88
N SER A 86 -2.24 -40.79 1.85
CA SER A 86 -2.60 -39.37 1.93
C SER A 86 -1.42 -38.49 1.54
N VAL A 87 -1.71 -37.28 1.05
CA VAL A 87 -0.70 -36.29 0.66
C VAL A 87 -0.88 -35.01 1.47
N LEU A 88 0.20 -34.57 2.11
CA LEU A 88 0.29 -33.27 2.77
C LEU A 88 0.52 -32.17 1.73
N ASN A 89 -0.51 -31.36 1.49
CA ASN A 89 -0.53 -30.24 0.55
C ASN A 89 -1.40 -29.07 1.11
N GLY A 90 -1.64 -28.03 0.30
CA GLY A 90 -2.48 -26.89 0.67
C GLY A 90 -3.97 -27.21 0.87
N ASP A 91 -4.44 -28.38 0.42
CA ASP A 91 -5.85 -28.78 0.43
C ASP A 91 -6.21 -29.75 1.58
N VAL A 92 -5.25 -30.12 2.43
CA VAL A 92 -5.45 -30.98 3.61
C VAL A 92 -6.56 -30.44 4.53
N ASP A 93 -7.33 -31.35 5.13
CA ASP A 93 -8.34 -30.98 6.12
C ASP A 93 -7.68 -30.50 7.42
N VAL A 94 -8.18 -29.40 7.98
CA VAL A 94 -7.54 -28.79 9.16
C VAL A 94 -7.67 -29.67 10.41
N SER A 95 -8.61 -30.61 10.43
CA SER A 95 -8.70 -31.63 11.50
C SER A 95 -7.52 -32.60 11.52
N GLU A 96 -6.74 -32.72 10.43
CA GLU A 96 -5.53 -33.54 10.38
C GLU A 96 -4.31 -32.84 10.98
N ILE A 97 -4.39 -31.54 11.28
CA ILE A 97 -3.27 -30.71 11.72
C ILE A 97 -3.45 -30.28 13.17
N THR A 98 -2.46 -30.55 14.01
CA THR A 98 -2.40 -30.11 15.41
C THR A 98 -1.06 -29.43 15.71
N GLU A 99 -0.97 -28.68 16.82
CA GLU A 99 0.25 -27.99 17.25
C GLU A 99 0.84 -27.05 16.18
N PHE A 100 -0.04 -26.36 15.45
CA PHE A 100 0.35 -25.52 14.33
C PHE A 100 1.00 -24.20 14.77
N GLU A 101 2.22 -23.99 14.30
CA GLU A 101 2.94 -22.72 14.35
C GLU A 101 3.43 -22.32 12.96
N SER A 102 3.41 -21.03 12.68
CA SER A 102 3.89 -20.48 11.42
C SER A 102 4.44 -19.08 11.67
N THR A 103 5.67 -18.79 11.19
CA THR A 103 6.33 -17.49 11.37
C THR A 103 6.90 -16.93 10.06
N LEU A 104 6.77 -15.62 9.85
CA LEU A 104 7.54 -14.84 8.86
C LEU A 104 8.38 -13.84 9.64
N SER A 105 9.71 -13.96 9.55
CA SER A 105 10.63 -13.03 10.21
C SER A 105 11.00 -11.90 9.24
N PHE A 106 10.49 -10.69 9.45
CA PHE A 106 10.87 -9.51 8.66
C PHE A 106 12.36 -9.11 8.81
N LYS A 107 13.05 -9.66 9.82
CA LYS A 107 14.49 -9.46 10.02
C LYS A 107 15.35 -10.36 9.14
N THR A 108 14.85 -11.55 8.81
CA THR A 108 15.62 -12.58 8.09
C THR A 108 15.02 -12.97 6.76
N GLY A 109 13.77 -12.60 6.47
CA GLY A 109 13.02 -13.00 5.27
C GLY A 109 12.64 -14.48 5.23
N ILE A 110 12.81 -15.20 6.34
CA ILE A 110 12.59 -16.64 6.42
C ILE A 110 11.15 -16.92 6.85
N LEU A 111 10.56 -17.88 6.16
CA LEU A 111 9.23 -18.42 6.42
C LEU A 111 9.36 -19.80 7.06
N THR A 112 8.68 -20.02 8.18
CA THR A 112 8.65 -21.31 8.86
C THR A 112 7.23 -21.81 9.08
N TRP A 113 7.10 -23.13 9.14
CA TRP A 113 5.93 -23.86 9.59
C TRP A 113 6.37 -25.03 10.47
N SER A 114 5.60 -25.33 11.50
CA SER A 114 5.78 -26.52 12.35
C SER A 114 4.41 -27.01 12.80
N TYR A 115 4.16 -28.31 12.67
CA TYR A 115 2.90 -28.93 13.10
C TYR A 115 3.02 -30.45 13.17
N VAL A 116 2.02 -31.07 13.81
CA VAL A 116 1.80 -32.51 13.77
C VAL A 116 0.70 -32.83 12.77
N TRP A 117 1.03 -33.60 11.74
CA TRP A 117 0.10 -34.13 10.75
C TRP A 117 -0.31 -35.57 11.10
N SER A 118 -1.63 -35.81 11.14
CA SER A 118 -2.23 -37.11 11.45
C SER A 118 -3.12 -37.56 10.28
N PRO A 119 -2.57 -38.25 9.27
CA PRO A 119 -3.34 -38.66 8.11
C PRO A 119 -4.43 -39.68 8.50
N PRO A 120 -5.68 -39.54 8.02
CA PRO A 120 -6.80 -40.38 8.46
C PRO A 120 -6.71 -41.83 7.98
N THR A 121 -5.91 -42.09 6.94
CA THR A 121 -5.74 -43.41 6.33
C THR A 121 -4.64 -44.24 7.00
N CYS A 122 -3.88 -43.69 7.95
CA CYS A 122 -2.89 -44.45 8.70
C CYS A 122 -3.58 -45.42 9.68
N VAL A 123 -3.68 -46.69 9.29
CA VAL A 123 -4.32 -47.77 10.08
C VAL A 123 -3.64 -47.98 11.44
N ASP A 124 -2.36 -47.64 11.54
CA ASP A 124 -1.54 -47.71 12.76
C ASP A 124 -1.63 -46.43 13.64
N GLY A 125 -2.39 -45.42 13.22
CA GLY A 125 -2.53 -44.15 13.94
C GLY A 125 -1.25 -43.31 13.96
N ARG A 126 -0.32 -43.57 13.02
CA ARG A 126 0.97 -42.87 12.90
C ARG A 126 0.79 -41.36 12.73
N LYS A 127 1.66 -40.61 13.40
CA LYS A 127 1.69 -39.15 13.34
C LYS A 127 3.06 -38.66 12.89
N PHE A 128 3.07 -37.54 12.19
CA PHE A 128 4.27 -36.95 11.64
C PHE A 128 4.48 -35.56 12.21
N LEU A 129 5.59 -35.35 12.90
CA LEU A 129 6.07 -34.01 13.19
C LEU A 129 6.72 -33.47 11.91
N VAL A 130 6.16 -32.39 11.38
CA VAL A 130 6.58 -31.77 10.12
C VAL A 130 6.99 -30.34 10.38
N SER A 131 8.15 -29.95 9.86
CA SER A 131 8.55 -28.55 9.81
C SER A 131 9.12 -28.18 8.45
N TYR A 132 8.74 -26.98 8.00
CA TYR A 132 9.24 -26.39 6.76
C TYR A 132 9.95 -25.07 7.05
N GLU A 133 11.00 -24.79 6.30
CA GLU A 133 11.63 -23.48 6.19
C GLU A 133 11.76 -23.08 4.72
N SER A 134 11.33 -21.87 4.33
CA SER A 134 11.43 -21.38 2.95
C SER A 134 12.03 -19.98 2.88
N LEU A 135 12.80 -19.74 1.81
CA LEU A 135 13.38 -18.44 1.46
C LEU A 135 13.37 -18.22 -0.05
N ALA A 136 13.27 -16.94 -0.45
CA ALA A 136 13.65 -16.47 -1.79
C ALA A 136 14.90 -15.60 -1.64
N SER A 137 16.00 -16.03 -2.24
CA SER A 137 17.30 -15.44 -1.98
C SER A 137 17.36 -13.99 -2.47
N LEU A 138 17.90 -13.13 -1.60
CA LEU A 138 18.11 -11.72 -1.88
C LEU A 138 19.45 -11.44 -2.56
N VAL A 139 20.37 -12.40 -2.42
CA VAL A 139 21.72 -12.37 -2.99
C VAL A 139 21.71 -12.94 -4.40
N GLU A 140 21.04 -14.07 -4.59
CA GLU A 140 20.79 -14.67 -5.91
C GLU A 140 19.29 -14.64 -6.19
N ARG A 141 18.81 -13.55 -6.80
CA ARG A 141 17.38 -13.22 -6.95
C ARG A 141 16.58 -14.19 -7.83
N ARG A 142 17.24 -15.13 -8.50
CA ARG A 142 16.64 -16.22 -9.28
C ARG A 142 16.38 -17.49 -8.48
N LEU A 143 16.79 -17.55 -7.21
CA LEU A 143 16.81 -18.77 -6.39
C LEU A 143 15.78 -18.72 -5.26
N ALA A 144 14.99 -19.78 -5.14
CA ALA A 144 14.24 -20.14 -3.94
C ALA A 144 14.77 -21.44 -3.35
N ALA A 145 14.62 -21.62 -2.04
CA ALA A 145 14.98 -22.86 -1.37
C ALA A 145 13.96 -23.22 -0.28
N VAL A 146 13.76 -24.52 -0.09
CA VAL A 146 12.91 -25.12 0.94
C VAL A 146 13.69 -26.17 1.70
N LYS A 147 13.59 -26.15 3.02
CA LYS A 147 14.02 -27.24 3.90
C LYS A 147 12.78 -27.87 4.51
N LEU A 148 12.69 -29.19 4.45
CA LEU A 148 11.70 -30.02 5.12
C LEU A 148 12.41 -30.88 6.17
N VAL A 149 11.88 -30.92 7.38
CA VAL A 149 12.23 -31.92 8.39
C VAL A 149 10.95 -32.66 8.75
N ILE A 150 10.99 -33.99 8.62
CA ILE A 150 9.89 -34.87 9.02
C ILE A 150 10.40 -35.94 9.97
N SER A 151 9.60 -36.30 10.97
CA SER A 151 9.88 -37.39 11.89
C SER A 151 8.62 -38.07 12.39
N SER A 152 8.74 -39.34 12.78
CA SER A 152 7.65 -40.16 13.31
C SER A 152 8.22 -41.13 14.36
N GLU A 153 7.55 -41.25 15.51
CA GLU A 153 7.93 -42.23 16.54
C GLU A 153 7.76 -43.68 16.03
N GLN A 154 6.78 -43.90 15.15
CA GLN A 154 6.54 -45.20 14.50
C GLN A 154 7.39 -45.39 13.22
N GLY A 155 8.32 -44.48 12.94
CA GLY A 155 9.21 -44.54 11.76
C GLY A 155 8.62 -43.96 10.48
N LEU A 156 9.48 -43.79 9.48
CA LEU A 156 9.18 -43.22 8.16
C LEU A 156 9.13 -44.28 7.05
N ASP A 157 8.84 -45.54 7.41
CA ASP A 157 8.61 -46.59 6.43
C ASP A 157 7.37 -46.25 5.56
N ASP A 158 7.51 -46.43 4.24
CA ASP A 158 6.51 -46.09 3.23
C ASP A 158 6.07 -44.61 3.20
N VAL A 159 6.99 -43.72 3.59
CA VAL A 159 6.86 -42.27 3.38
C VAL A 159 7.57 -41.87 2.09
N TYR A 160 6.93 -41.02 1.30
CA TYR A 160 7.46 -40.49 0.05
C TYR A 160 7.48 -38.97 0.05
N ILE A 161 8.48 -38.40 -0.62
CA ILE A 161 8.63 -36.96 -0.83
C ILE A 161 8.43 -36.67 -2.31
N LEU A 162 7.61 -35.69 -2.64
CA LEU A 162 7.31 -35.30 -4.01
C LEU A 162 7.83 -33.89 -4.27
N ASP A 163 8.74 -33.78 -5.25
CA ASP A 163 9.19 -32.52 -5.81
C ASP A 163 8.29 -32.15 -6.99
N LEU A 164 7.40 -31.18 -6.79
CA LEU A 164 6.40 -30.77 -7.76
C LEU A 164 6.71 -29.37 -8.31
N LEU A 165 6.59 -29.21 -9.63
CA LEU A 165 6.39 -27.92 -10.29
C LEU A 165 4.92 -27.82 -10.71
N ASP A 166 4.10 -27.09 -9.94
CA ASP A 166 2.64 -27.08 -10.08
C ASP A 166 2.17 -26.06 -11.12
N ASN A 167 1.72 -26.55 -12.28
CA ASN A 167 1.22 -25.72 -13.36
C ASN A 167 -0.09 -24.97 -13.04
N LYS A 168 -0.78 -25.25 -11.92
CA LYS A 168 -1.99 -24.49 -11.52
C LYS A 168 -1.72 -22.99 -11.31
N SER A 169 -0.47 -22.62 -10.99
CA SER A 169 -0.03 -21.22 -10.89
C SER A 169 0.32 -20.59 -12.26
N ALA A 170 0.48 -21.39 -13.33
CA ALA A 170 0.95 -20.94 -14.65
C ALA A 170 -0.18 -20.31 -15.50
N LEU A 171 -0.88 -19.32 -14.93
CA LEU A 171 -2.05 -18.68 -15.55
C LEU A 171 -1.66 -17.88 -16.81
N ARG A 172 -2.48 -17.94 -17.87
CA ARG A 172 -2.24 -17.21 -19.13
C ARG A 172 -0.89 -17.55 -19.77
N THR A 173 -0.54 -18.83 -19.73
CA THR A 173 0.65 -19.36 -20.39
C THR A 173 0.37 -20.67 -21.11
N ARG A 174 1.27 -21.01 -22.02
CA ARG A 174 1.34 -22.31 -22.66
C ARG A 174 2.64 -23.02 -22.26
N THR A 175 2.54 -24.32 -21.98
CA THR A 175 3.70 -25.17 -21.72
C THR A 175 4.59 -25.28 -22.98
N VAL A 176 5.87 -24.98 -22.82
CA VAL A 176 6.90 -25.13 -23.87
C VAL A 176 7.58 -26.49 -23.76
N LYS A 177 8.05 -26.85 -22.56
CA LYS A 177 8.57 -28.17 -22.25
C LYS A 177 8.49 -28.44 -20.76
N THR A 178 8.37 -29.71 -20.39
CA THR A 178 8.34 -30.14 -19.00
C THR A 178 8.96 -31.53 -18.90
N GLY A 179 9.49 -31.90 -17.75
CA GLY A 179 10.04 -33.24 -17.56
C GLY A 179 10.91 -33.37 -16.33
N VAL A 180 11.59 -34.52 -16.27
CA VAL A 180 12.41 -34.93 -15.14
C VAL A 180 13.72 -35.51 -15.66
N ASN A 181 14.83 -35.13 -15.04
CA ASN A 181 16.14 -35.72 -15.23
C ASN A 181 16.55 -36.45 -13.95
N GLN A 182 16.23 -37.75 -13.90
CA GLN A 182 16.47 -38.61 -12.73
C GLN A 182 17.96 -38.70 -12.37
N ALA A 183 18.85 -38.74 -13.36
CA ALA A 183 20.29 -38.83 -13.15
C ALA A 183 20.87 -37.61 -12.40
N ARG A 184 20.16 -36.48 -12.46
CA ARG A 184 20.52 -35.23 -11.76
C ARG A 184 19.55 -34.88 -10.63
N SER A 185 18.56 -35.74 -10.33
CA SER A 185 17.47 -35.45 -9.40
C SER A 185 16.81 -34.10 -9.69
N GLN A 186 16.54 -33.83 -10.97
CA GLN A 186 16.07 -32.54 -11.47
C GLN A 186 14.66 -32.62 -12.03
N VAL A 187 13.81 -31.67 -11.67
CA VAL A 187 12.49 -31.45 -12.28
C VAL A 187 12.52 -30.12 -13.01
N PHE A 188 12.00 -30.07 -14.24
CA PHE A 188 12.01 -28.87 -15.07
C PHE A 188 10.65 -28.58 -15.69
N SER A 189 10.36 -27.30 -15.84
CA SER A 189 9.22 -26.80 -16.62
C SER A 189 9.62 -25.49 -17.28
N ALA A 190 9.13 -25.28 -18.51
CA ALA A 190 9.27 -24.04 -19.22
C ALA A 190 7.92 -23.65 -19.82
N VAL A 191 7.53 -22.39 -19.63
CA VAL A 191 6.24 -21.85 -20.07
C VAL A 191 6.45 -20.55 -20.83
N SER A 192 5.54 -20.24 -21.75
CA SER A 192 5.52 -19.01 -22.54
C SER A 192 4.21 -18.27 -22.28
N PRO A 193 4.20 -16.93 -22.11
CA PRO A 193 2.97 -16.16 -22.03
C PRO A 193 2.14 -16.30 -23.31
N ASP A 194 0.82 -16.24 -23.17
CA ASP A 194 -0.09 -16.30 -24.32
C ASP A 194 0.24 -15.22 -25.35
N THR A 195 0.39 -15.64 -26.61
CA THR A 195 0.70 -14.81 -27.80
C THR A 195 2.06 -14.11 -27.81
N VAL A 196 2.96 -14.43 -26.87
CA VAL A 196 4.31 -13.86 -26.79
C VAL A 196 5.36 -14.98 -26.82
N ASP A 197 5.37 -15.75 -27.93
CA ASP A 197 6.13 -17.01 -28.04
C ASP A 197 7.66 -16.88 -27.91
N HIS A 198 8.23 -15.69 -28.11
CA HIS A 198 9.66 -15.43 -27.95
C HIS A 198 10.08 -15.26 -26.48
N VAL A 199 9.12 -15.15 -25.56
CA VAL A 199 9.36 -15.00 -24.12
C VAL A 199 9.09 -16.32 -23.42
N VAL A 200 10.12 -16.94 -22.87
CA VAL A 200 10.02 -18.23 -22.18
C VAL A 200 10.59 -18.09 -20.78
N ALA A 201 9.85 -18.54 -19.77
CA ALA A 201 10.35 -18.71 -18.41
C ALA A 201 10.75 -20.16 -18.19
N TYR A 202 11.95 -20.36 -17.65
CA TYR A 202 12.48 -21.67 -17.28
C TYR A 202 12.51 -21.79 -15.77
N VAL A 203 11.95 -22.88 -15.26
CA VAL A 203 11.94 -23.25 -13.85
C VAL A 203 12.61 -24.62 -13.72
N LEU A 204 13.60 -24.69 -12.85
CA LEU A 204 14.37 -25.90 -12.60
C LEU A 204 14.48 -26.12 -11.10
N SER A 205 14.22 -27.34 -10.63
CA SER A 205 14.39 -27.68 -9.22
C SER A 205 15.18 -28.96 -9.02
N SER A 206 15.83 -29.07 -7.86
CA SER A 206 16.50 -30.29 -7.41
C SER A 206 16.24 -30.53 -5.94
N THR A 207 16.00 -31.79 -5.61
CA THR A 207 15.72 -32.25 -4.26
C THR A 207 16.81 -33.19 -3.76
N LEU A 208 17.31 -32.94 -2.55
CA LEU A 208 18.44 -33.63 -1.94
C LEU A 208 18.12 -34.01 -0.49
N GLY A 209 18.52 -35.21 -0.08
CA GLY A 209 18.44 -35.70 1.30
C GLY A 209 19.22 -37.00 1.42
N ASN A 210 19.96 -37.20 2.51
CA ASN A 210 20.79 -38.40 2.69
C ASN A 210 19.93 -39.66 2.80
N GLU A 211 18.70 -39.49 3.27
CA GLU A 211 17.71 -40.52 3.52
C GLU A 211 16.79 -40.75 2.30
N LEU A 212 17.05 -40.14 1.13
CA LEU A 212 16.19 -40.27 -0.04
C LEU A 212 16.70 -41.29 -1.06
N LEU A 213 15.78 -42.10 -1.58
CA LEU A 213 15.97 -42.99 -2.72
C LEU A 213 15.11 -42.49 -3.88
N CYS A 214 15.76 -42.09 -4.97
CA CYS A 214 15.07 -41.70 -6.20
C CYS A 214 14.38 -42.93 -6.81
N LEU A 215 13.08 -42.82 -7.14
CA LEU A 215 12.34 -43.91 -7.77
C LEU A 215 12.38 -43.77 -9.30
N GLU A 216 12.67 -44.88 -9.99
CA GLU A 216 12.56 -44.96 -11.46
C GLU A 216 11.08 -44.89 -11.87
N SER A 217 10.79 -44.16 -12.94
CA SER A 217 9.48 -44.14 -13.57
C SER A 217 9.22 -45.47 -14.28
N SER A 218 8.75 -46.49 -13.57
CA SER A 218 8.11 -47.65 -14.20
C SER A 218 6.75 -47.22 -14.76
N ASN A 219 6.42 -47.67 -15.99
CA ASN A 219 5.12 -47.52 -16.66
C ASN A 219 3.92 -48.18 -15.91
N GLU A 220 4.07 -48.44 -14.62
CA GLU A 220 3.04 -48.91 -13.71
C GLU A 220 2.94 -47.85 -12.62
N TYR A 221 2.12 -46.81 -12.78
CA TYR A 221 1.26 -46.26 -11.72
C TYR A 221 0.33 -45.20 -12.35
N SER A 222 -0.95 -45.35 -12.01
CA SER A 222 -2.11 -44.92 -12.78
C SER A 222 -2.19 -43.41 -13.05
N SER A 223 -2.59 -43.09 -14.28
CA SER A 223 -3.22 -41.84 -14.69
C SER A 223 -4.31 -41.34 -13.74
N ASP A 224 -4.82 -42.19 -12.84
CA ASP A 224 -5.79 -41.84 -11.79
C ASP A 224 -5.23 -41.00 -10.63
N PHE A 225 -3.92 -41.06 -10.33
CA PHE A 225 -3.34 -40.25 -9.24
C PHE A 225 -3.10 -38.81 -9.70
N LEU A 226 -2.56 -38.62 -10.90
CA LEU A 226 -2.46 -37.29 -11.54
C LEU A 226 -3.86 -36.74 -11.87
N SER A 227 -4.79 -37.59 -12.33
CA SER A 227 -6.17 -37.13 -12.55
C SER A 227 -6.92 -36.85 -11.25
N ALA A 228 -6.52 -37.36 -10.08
CA ALA A 228 -7.08 -36.93 -8.79
C ALA A 228 -6.64 -35.50 -8.42
N PHE A 229 -5.41 -35.09 -8.79
CA PHE A 229 -4.96 -33.70 -8.67
C PHE A 229 -5.68 -32.75 -9.65
N ASP A 230 -6.10 -33.25 -10.81
CA ASP A 230 -6.90 -32.50 -11.81
C ASP A 230 -8.42 -32.52 -11.52
N ASN A 231 -8.98 -33.63 -11.05
CA ASN A 231 -10.42 -33.83 -10.82
C ASN A 231 -10.92 -33.27 -9.48
N ALA A 232 -10.04 -33.06 -8.50
CA ALA A 232 -10.41 -32.33 -7.28
C ALA A 232 -10.68 -30.83 -7.54
N ALA A 233 -10.35 -30.31 -8.73
CA ALA A 233 -10.58 -28.92 -9.13
C ALA A 233 -11.96 -28.65 -9.77
N THR A 234 -12.73 -29.69 -10.14
CA THR A 234 -13.95 -29.56 -10.95
C THR A 234 -15.27 -29.81 -10.20
N SER A 235 -15.25 -30.15 -8.90
CA SER A 235 -16.48 -30.31 -8.10
C SER A 235 -16.92 -29.02 -7.40
N GLY A 236 -17.20 -27.98 -8.17
CA GLY A 236 -17.84 -26.75 -7.72
C GLY A 236 -18.44 -26.02 -8.90
N SER A 237 -19.77 -26.08 -9.06
CA SER A 237 -20.48 -25.57 -10.23
C SER A 237 -20.29 -24.07 -10.45
N ALA A 238 -19.62 -23.69 -11.54
CA ALA A 238 -19.90 -22.46 -12.28
C ALA A 238 -19.46 -22.67 -13.73
N ASN A 239 -20.40 -22.52 -14.67
CA ASN A 239 -20.13 -22.49 -16.11
C ASN A 239 -19.12 -21.37 -16.41
N SER A 240 -17.84 -21.70 -16.58
CA SER A 240 -16.86 -20.79 -17.16
C SER A 240 -16.18 -21.48 -18.34
N SER A 241 -16.33 -20.89 -19.51
CA SER A 241 -15.73 -21.32 -20.76
C SER A 241 -14.27 -20.86 -20.80
N TYR A 242 -13.38 -21.62 -20.18
CA TYR A 242 -11.94 -21.58 -20.45
C TYR A 242 -11.48 -23.01 -20.64
N THR A 243 -11.16 -23.37 -21.88
CA THR A 243 -10.55 -24.65 -22.22
C THR A 243 -9.07 -24.57 -21.87
N ASP A 244 -8.69 -25.10 -20.71
CA ASP A 244 -7.28 -25.29 -20.32
C ASP A 244 -6.61 -26.27 -21.31
N SER A 245 -5.65 -25.77 -22.08
CA SER A 245 -4.78 -26.61 -22.90
C SER A 245 -3.77 -27.34 -22.01
N GLU A 246 -3.81 -28.67 -21.99
CA GLU A 246 -2.75 -29.59 -21.49
C GLU A 246 -1.86 -29.07 -20.33
N ASN A 247 -2.44 -28.96 -19.12
CA ASN A 247 -1.73 -28.63 -17.89
C ASN A 247 -0.92 -29.82 -17.36
N VAL A 248 0.26 -30.06 -17.94
CA VAL A 248 1.15 -31.15 -17.47
C VAL A 248 2.14 -30.63 -16.42
N SER A 249 1.81 -30.81 -15.14
CA SER A 249 2.75 -30.60 -14.03
C SER A 249 3.87 -31.66 -14.05
N SER A 250 5.11 -31.26 -13.75
CA SER A 250 6.23 -32.21 -13.61
C SER A 250 6.51 -32.54 -12.15
N THR A 251 6.72 -33.83 -11.86
CA THR A 251 6.92 -34.32 -10.50
C THR A 251 8.01 -35.39 -10.46
N GLN A 252 8.88 -35.35 -9.44
CA GLN A 252 9.76 -36.46 -9.08
C GLN A 252 9.41 -36.96 -7.68
N ARG A 253 9.25 -38.29 -7.56
CA ARG A 253 8.95 -38.96 -6.29
C ARG A 253 10.19 -39.62 -5.72
N TYR A 254 10.41 -39.45 -4.42
CA TYR A 254 11.51 -40.03 -3.66
C TYR A 254 10.95 -40.87 -2.52
N ARG A 255 11.49 -42.05 -2.29
CA ARG A 255 11.15 -42.87 -1.12
C ARG A 255 12.13 -42.55 0.01
N VAL A 256 11.61 -42.36 1.23
CA VAL A 256 12.47 -42.27 2.43
C VAL A 256 13.04 -43.66 2.74
N GLN A 257 14.33 -43.73 3.06
CA GLN A 257 15.02 -44.97 3.40
C GLN A 257 14.35 -45.67 4.58
N SER A 258 14.07 -46.96 4.43
CA SER A 258 13.42 -47.77 5.46
C SER A 258 14.23 -47.80 6.76
N GLY A 259 13.52 -47.81 7.90
CA GLY A 259 14.12 -47.75 9.23
C GLY A 259 14.51 -46.35 9.72
N SER A 260 14.32 -45.30 8.91
CA SER A 260 14.56 -43.91 9.33
C SER A 260 13.47 -43.42 10.29
N GLN A 261 13.86 -42.78 11.39
CA GLN A 261 12.91 -42.12 12.31
C GLN A 261 12.71 -40.63 11.98
N SER A 262 13.67 -40.03 11.28
CA SER A 262 13.62 -38.65 10.81
C SER A 262 14.35 -38.54 9.47
N ALA A 263 13.91 -37.60 8.63
CA ALA A 263 14.58 -37.24 7.38
C ALA A 263 14.63 -35.72 7.24
N THR A 264 15.74 -35.20 6.71
CA THR A 264 15.90 -33.78 6.37
C THR A 264 16.13 -33.64 4.87
N ILE A 265 15.24 -32.91 4.21
CA ILE A 265 15.20 -32.75 2.76
C ILE A 265 15.36 -31.29 2.39
N TYR A 266 16.12 -31.03 1.33
CA TYR A 266 16.31 -29.70 0.77
C TYR A 266 15.87 -29.69 -0.69
N LYS A 267 15.02 -28.72 -1.05
CA LYS A 267 14.67 -28.39 -2.43
C LYS A 267 15.29 -27.04 -2.78
N TYR A 268 15.97 -26.98 -3.92
CA TYR A 268 16.47 -25.74 -4.52
C TYR A 268 15.72 -25.54 -5.82
N ALA A 269 15.22 -24.33 -6.08
CA ALA A 269 14.50 -23.99 -7.30
C ALA A 269 15.06 -22.70 -7.90
N ALA A 270 15.43 -22.74 -9.17
CA ALA A 270 15.94 -21.62 -9.93
C ALA A 270 14.95 -21.23 -11.05
N ILE A 271 14.79 -19.94 -11.28
CA ILE A 271 13.90 -19.39 -12.30
C ILE A 271 14.53 -18.22 -13.06
N ALA A 272 14.36 -18.19 -14.37
CA ALA A 272 14.68 -17.01 -15.19
C ALA A 272 13.83 -16.97 -16.46
N SER A 273 13.76 -15.79 -17.09
CA SER A 273 13.04 -15.57 -18.35
C SER A 273 13.97 -15.05 -19.45
N THR A 274 13.71 -15.47 -20.69
CA THR A 274 14.36 -14.97 -21.90
C THR A 274 14.16 -13.47 -22.10
N GLU A 275 13.16 -12.86 -21.46
CA GLU A 275 12.97 -11.40 -21.40
C GLU A 275 14.22 -10.67 -20.87
N HIS A 276 14.97 -11.30 -19.96
CA HIS A 276 16.12 -10.67 -19.28
C HIS A 276 17.46 -11.31 -19.60
N TYR A 277 17.46 -12.56 -20.06
CA TYR A 277 18.69 -13.35 -20.28
C TYR A 277 18.79 -13.93 -21.70
N GLY A 278 17.84 -13.61 -22.59
CA GLY A 278 17.89 -14.03 -23.99
C GLY A 278 18.00 -15.55 -24.17
N SER A 279 18.79 -15.98 -25.15
CA SER A 279 18.97 -17.41 -25.48
C SER A 279 19.66 -18.23 -24.38
N ASP A 280 20.41 -17.59 -23.49
CA ASP A 280 21.24 -18.27 -22.49
C ASP A 280 20.45 -18.62 -21.21
N THR A 281 19.16 -18.29 -21.16
CA THR A 281 18.29 -18.41 -19.98
C THR A 281 18.31 -19.81 -19.35
N GLU A 282 18.25 -20.87 -20.16
CA GLU A 282 18.26 -22.23 -19.64
C GLU A 282 19.59 -22.59 -18.95
N THR A 283 20.72 -22.19 -19.56
CA THR A 283 22.05 -22.34 -18.97
C THR A 283 22.18 -21.55 -17.68
N VAL A 284 21.69 -20.30 -17.67
CA VAL A 284 21.67 -19.44 -16.49
C VAL A 284 20.93 -20.11 -15.32
N VAL A 285 19.74 -20.67 -15.56
CA VAL A 285 18.96 -21.37 -14.53
C VAL A 285 19.70 -22.62 -14.02
N SER A 286 20.29 -23.40 -14.93
CA SER A 286 21.10 -24.58 -14.57
C SER A 286 22.31 -24.21 -13.70
N ASP A 287 23.00 -23.11 -14.02
CA ASP A 287 24.18 -22.66 -13.29
C ASP A 287 23.83 -22.16 -11.90
N VAL A 288 22.74 -21.40 -11.77
CA VAL A 288 22.22 -20.95 -10.47
C VAL A 288 21.89 -22.14 -9.58
N LEU A 289 21.18 -23.14 -10.12
CA LEU A 289 20.82 -24.34 -9.37
C LEU A 289 22.04 -25.16 -8.95
N SER A 290 22.98 -25.38 -9.87
CA SER A 290 24.23 -26.12 -9.60
C SER A 290 25.08 -25.43 -8.54
N SER A 291 25.17 -24.09 -8.60
CA SER A 291 25.84 -23.28 -7.58
C SER A 291 25.14 -23.40 -6.23
N ALA A 292 23.80 -23.29 -6.18
CA ALA A 292 23.03 -23.40 -4.95
C ALA A 292 23.25 -24.76 -4.25
N ILE A 293 23.21 -25.86 -5.01
CA ILE A 293 23.47 -27.21 -4.50
C ILE A 293 24.88 -27.32 -3.91
N LYS A 294 25.90 -26.82 -4.63
CA LYS A 294 27.30 -26.86 -4.18
C LYS A 294 27.53 -26.07 -2.90
N ARG A 295 26.82 -24.96 -2.73
CA ARG A 295 26.96 -24.06 -1.57
C ARG A 295 26.17 -24.55 -0.36
N GLY A 296 25.04 -25.20 -0.59
CA GLY A 296 24.18 -25.79 0.44
C GLY A 296 23.26 -24.78 1.14
N TYR A 297 22.16 -25.29 1.69
CA TYR A 297 21.06 -24.51 2.26
C TYR A 297 21.49 -23.54 3.36
N HIS A 298 22.31 -24.00 4.31
CA HIS A 298 22.72 -23.18 5.46
C HIS A 298 23.45 -21.90 5.02
N VAL A 299 24.38 -22.01 4.07
CA VAL A 299 25.13 -20.84 3.57
C VAL A 299 24.19 -19.87 2.87
N LEU A 300 23.30 -20.38 2.02
CA LEU A 300 22.32 -19.55 1.29
C LEU A 300 21.35 -18.83 2.24
N ARG A 301 20.93 -19.51 3.31
CA ARG A 301 20.06 -18.98 4.36
C ARG A 301 20.72 -17.83 5.13
N GLU A 302 21.97 -17.99 5.53
CA GLU A 302 22.72 -16.94 6.25
C GLU A 302 22.96 -15.72 5.37
N GLU A 303 23.33 -15.91 4.11
CA GLU A 303 23.51 -14.82 3.15
C GLU A 303 22.23 -14.05 2.85
N HIS A 304 21.13 -14.77 2.62
CA HIS A 304 19.81 -14.14 2.47
C HIS A 304 19.44 -13.32 3.71
N SER A 305 19.59 -13.91 4.90
CA SER A 305 19.26 -13.23 6.17
C SER A 305 20.12 -11.98 6.39
N ALA A 306 21.40 -12.04 6.04
CA ALA A 306 22.31 -10.90 6.13
C ALA A 306 21.90 -9.77 5.16
N GLU A 307 21.47 -10.12 3.94
CA GLU A 307 21.03 -9.14 2.95
C GLU A 307 19.69 -8.50 3.33
N VAL A 308 18.72 -9.28 3.85
CA VAL A 308 17.50 -8.74 4.46
C VAL A 308 17.85 -7.80 5.62
N GLY A 309 18.81 -8.19 6.47
CA GLY A 309 19.24 -7.37 7.61
C GLY A 309 19.86 -6.02 7.21
N LYS A 310 20.57 -5.94 6.07
CA LYS A 310 21.06 -4.66 5.52
C LYS A 310 19.90 -3.81 5.01
N LEU A 311 18.98 -4.43 4.26
CA LEU A 311 17.83 -3.75 3.66
C LEU A 311 16.86 -3.22 4.72
N MET A 312 16.64 -3.99 5.78
CA MET A 312 15.75 -3.69 6.90
C MET A 312 16.51 -3.15 8.12
N SER A 313 17.66 -2.51 7.90
CA SER A 313 18.44 -1.94 9.00
C SER A 313 17.65 -0.86 9.74
N ALA A 314 18.03 -0.59 10.99
CA ALA A 314 17.30 0.34 11.84
C ALA A 314 17.24 1.77 11.28
N ASP A 315 18.15 2.17 10.38
CA ASP A 315 18.14 3.51 9.78
C ASP A 315 17.04 3.67 8.71
N PHE A 316 16.59 2.57 8.10
CA PHE A 316 15.60 2.57 7.00
C PHE A 316 14.16 2.32 7.47
N VAL A 317 13.96 2.00 8.74
CA VAL A 317 12.64 1.63 9.28
C VAL A 317 12.24 2.56 10.43
N ALA A 318 11.00 3.02 10.38
CA ALA A 318 10.36 3.83 11.41
C ALA A 318 10.30 3.10 12.77
N ASP A 319 10.54 3.85 13.85
CA ASP A 319 10.58 3.31 15.22
C ASP A 319 9.85 4.23 16.20
N PHE A 320 8.87 3.67 16.91
CA PHE A 320 8.02 4.36 17.89
C PHE A 320 8.41 4.07 19.34
N ARG A 321 9.47 3.27 19.56
CA ARG A 321 9.92 2.92 20.91
C ARG A 321 10.57 4.11 21.61
N ASP A 322 10.45 4.11 22.92
CA ASP A 322 11.21 5.01 23.76
C ASP A 322 12.71 4.70 23.64
N PRO A 323 13.57 5.68 23.30
CA PRO A 323 14.98 5.43 23.07
C PRO A 323 15.77 5.06 24.34
N ALA A 324 15.25 5.38 25.54
CA ALA A 324 15.89 5.04 26.80
C ALA A 324 15.50 3.65 27.29
N THR A 325 14.24 3.24 27.11
CA THR A 325 13.73 1.95 27.62
C THR A 325 13.63 0.85 26.56
N GLY A 326 13.61 1.19 25.28
CA GLY A 326 13.34 0.27 24.18
C GLY A 326 11.90 -0.27 24.15
N SER A 327 11.01 0.28 24.98
CA SER A 327 9.61 -0.16 25.07
C SER A 327 8.70 0.71 24.21
N LEU A 328 7.64 0.11 23.68
CA LEU A 328 6.56 0.88 23.04
C LEU A 328 5.74 1.61 24.11
N PRO A 329 5.17 2.79 23.81
CA PRO A 329 4.19 3.44 24.65
C PRO A 329 3.03 2.49 25.00
N LEU A 330 2.62 2.46 26.27
CA LEU A 330 1.37 1.85 26.68
C LEU A 330 0.23 2.77 26.23
N ASP A 331 -0.70 2.26 25.42
CA ASP A 331 -1.91 2.99 25.03
C ASP A 331 -3.14 2.45 25.78
N SER A 332 -3.96 3.37 26.32
CA SER A 332 -5.19 3.03 27.04
C SER A 332 -6.30 2.46 26.13
N GLY A 333 -6.08 2.46 24.81
CA GLY A 333 -7.06 2.09 23.78
C GLY A 333 -6.80 0.77 23.03
N GLY A 334 -5.81 -0.03 23.46
CA GLY A 334 -5.59 -1.39 22.93
C GLY A 334 -4.59 -1.48 21.77
N ASP A 335 -3.31 -1.71 22.09
CA ASP A 335 -2.25 -2.19 21.21
C ASP A 335 -2.11 -1.44 19.85
N VAL A 336 -2.63 -0.21 19.70
CA VAL A 336 -2.63 0.58 18.44
C VAL A 336 -1.21 0.95 18.06
N VAL A 337 -0.41 1.45 19.00
CA VAL A 337 1.00 1.81 18.74
C VAL A 337 1.82 0.57 18.38
N LYS A 338 1.49 -0.58 18.96
CA LYS A 338 2.12 -1.86 18.62
C LYS A 338 1.72 -2.33 17.23
N ALA A 339 0.45 -2.25 16.85
CA ALA A 339 -0.01 -2.52 15.50
C ALA A 339 0.64 -1.56 14.49
N LEU A 340 0.78 -0.28 14.83
CA LEU A 340 1.48 0.72 14.02
C LEU A 340 2.97 0.37 13.85
N GLN A 341 3.67 -0.02 14.92
CA GLN A 341 5.07 -0.44 14.85
C GLN A 341 5.26 -1.69 13.99
N ILE A 342 4.39 -2.69 14.12
CA ILE A 342 4.46 -3.90 13.29
C ILE A 342 4.17 -3.55 11.84
N THR A 343 3.14 -2.74 11.59
CA THR A 343 2.76 -2.32 10.22
C THR A 343 3.84 -1.46 9.58
N ALA A 344 4.56 -0.64 10.36
CA ALA A 344 5.70 0.12 9.86
C ALA A 344 6.83 -0.80 9.36
N ILE A 345 7.12 -1.87 10.10
CA ILE A 345 8.12 -2.87 9.73
C ILE A 345 7.65 -3.70 8.53
N SER A 346 6.40 -4.18 8.55
CA SER A 346 5.84 -5.01 7.47
C SER A 346 5.71 -4.23 6.17
N SER A 347 5.28 -2.97 6.21
CA SER A 347 5.15 -2.11 5.02
C SER A 347 6.50 -1.84 4.37
N ALA A 348 7.51 -1.49 5.18
CA ALA A 348 8.89 -1.35 4.69
C ALA A 348 9.38 -2.67 4.08
N TYR A 349 9.17 -3.81 4.76
CA TYR A 349 9.56 -5.12 4.26
C TYR A 349 8.92 -5.43 2.90
N TYR A 350 7.60 -5.32 2.78
CA TYR A 350 6.90 -5.67 1.53
C TYR A 350 7.29 -4.77 0.37
N LEU A 351 7.47 -3.46 0.59
CA LEU A 351 7.91 -2.57 -0.47
C LEU A 351 9.39 -2.74 -0.83
N TYR A 352 10.29 -2.77 0.15
CA TYR A 352 11.72 -2.86 -0.11
C TYR A 352 12.08 -4.20 -0.74
N THR A 353 11.38 -5.26 -0.33
CA THR A 353 11.56 -6.55 -0.95
C THR A 353 10.95 -6.62 -2.34
N SER A 354 9.85 -5.95 -2.63
CA SER A 354 9.30 -5.99 -4.00
C SER A 354 10.14 -5.36 -5.12
N LEU A 355 11.28 -4.74 -4.79
CA LEU A 355 12.10 -3.99 -5.74
C LEU A 355 13.51 -4.57 -5.90
N ILE A 356 14.17 -4.18 -6.99
CA ILE A 356 15.52 -4.64 -7.32
C ILE A 356 16.46 -3.44 -7.27
N PRO A 357 17.57 -3.49 -6.49
CA PRO A 357 18.58 -2.43 -6.50
C PRO A 357 19.14 -2.30 -7.91
N TRP A 358 19.01 -1.11 -8.47
CA TRP A 358 19.55 -0.80 -9.78
C TRP A 358 21.08 -0.97 -9.82
N ASN A 359 21.57 -1.69 -10.82
CA ASN A 359 22.99 -1.90 -11.05
C ASN A 359 23.39 -1.44 -12.47
N PRO A 360 24.25 -0.41 -12.63
CA PRO A 360 24.60 0.12 -13.95
C PRO A 360 25.19 -0.94 -14.89
N ALA A 361 25.97 -1.90 -14.37
CA ALA A 361 26.61 -2.93 -15.19
C ALA A 361 25.61 -3.86 -15.91
N ARG A 362 24.34 -3.86 -15.48
CA ARG A 362 23.30 -4.74 -15.97
C ARG A 362 22.07 -3.98 -16.45
N ASP A 363 21.67 -2.97 -15.70
CA ASP A 363 20.37 -2.31 -15.84
C ASP A 363 20.44 -1.02 -16.68
N GLU A 364 21.60 -0.67 -17.24
CA GLU A 364 21.71 0.41 -18.23
C GLU A 364 21.09 0.04 -19.58
N SER A 365 21.13 -1.24 -19.98
CA SER A 365 20.58 -1.69 -21.26
C SER A 365 19.15 -2.22 -21.09
N PRO A 366 18.13 -1.63 -21.75
CA PRO A 366 16.74 -2.05 -21.60
C PRO A 366 16.49 -3.54 -21.88
N SER A 367 17.28 -4.18 -22.76
CA SER A 367 17.11 -5.59 -23.13
C SER A 367 17.62 -6.61 -22.10
N THR A 368 18.34 -6.16 -21.07
CA THR A 368 18.90 -7.03 -20.01
C THR A 368 18.55 -6.55 -18.60
N CYS A 369 17.86 -5.42 -18.52
CA CYS A 369 17.52 -4.73 -17.29
C CYS A 369 16.43 -5.49 -16.54
N ILE A 370 16.74 -5.92 -15.32
CA ILE A 370 15.75 -6.56 -14.43
C ILE A 370 15.08 -5.54 -13.51
N ALA A 371 15.76 -4.42 -13.26
CA ALA A 371 15.28 -3.34 -12.41
C ALA A 371 14.59 -2.21 -13.22
N CYS A 372 13.73 -2.55 -14.18
CA CYS A 372 12.99 -1.57 -15.01
C CYS A 372 11.48 -1.77 -15.11
N ASN A 373 10.89 -2.72 -14.38
CA ASN A 373 9.47 -3.09 -14.53
C ASN A 373 8.50 -2.43 -13.53
N SER A 374 8.92 -1.34 -12.85
CA SER A 374 8.13 -0.63 -11.83
C SER A 374 7.50 -1.58 -10.79
N LEU A 375 6.43 -1.18 -10.10
CA LEU A 375 5.69 -1.99 -9.15
C LEU A 375 4.19 -1.96 -9.47
N SER A 376 3.58 -3.14 -9.62
CA SER A 376 2.14 -3.30 -9.79
C SER A 376 1.41 -3.22 -8.45
N VAL A 377 0.11 -2.95 -8.48
CA VAL A 377 -0.75 -2.80 -7.29
C VAL A 377 -0.64 -3.99 -6.32
N GLY A 378 -0.68 -5.22 -6.85
CA GLY A 378 -0.53 -6.47 -6.08
C GLY A 378 0.89 -7.02 -6.00
N GLY A 379 1.89 -6.29 -6.51
CA GLY A 379 3.23 -6.81 -6.75
C GLY A 379 3.24 -8.02 -7.69
N LEU A 380 4.22 -8.90 -7.52
CA LEU A 380 4.38 -10.13 -8.33
C LEU A 380 3.76 -11.37 -7.64
N VAL A 381 3.06 -11.22 -6.53
CA VAL A 381 2.48 -12.34 -5.75
C VAL A 381 0.98 -12.49 -5.93
N SER A 382 0.38 -11.59 -6.72
CA SER A 382 -1.02 -11.61 -7.07
C SER A 382 -1.19 -11.23 -8.54
N GLN A 383 -2.23 -11.78 -9.15
CA GLN A 383 -2.64 -11.43 -10.50
C GLN A 383 -3.65 -10.26 -10.55
N THR A 384 -4.07 -9.74 -9.39
CA THR A 384 -5.02 -8.62 -9.34
C THR A 384 -4.47 -7.41 -10.11
N TYR A 385 -5.37 -6.62 -10.70
CA TYR A 385 -5.02 -5.51 -11.60
C TYR A 385 -4.16 -5.96 -12.78
N GLY A 386 -4.22 -7.25 -13.15
CA GLY A 386 -3.49 -7.81 -14.29
C GLY A 386 -1.97 -7.64 -14.19
N GLY A 387 -1.43 -7.38 -13.01
CA GLY A 387 -0.03 -6.96 -12.82
C GLY A 387 0.36 -5.72 -13.62
N LYS A 388 -0.59 -4.80 -13.85
CA LYS A 388 -0.37 -3.53 -14.55
C LYS A 388 0.15 -2.45 -13.59
N ILE A 389 0.78 -1.44 -14.18
CA ILE A 389 1.35 -0.28 -13.50
C ILE A 389 0.41 0.91 -13.65
N PHE A 390 0.05 1.50 -12.52
CA PHE A 390 -0.88 2.63 -12.37
C PHE A 390 -0.14 3.83 -11.76
N TRP A 391 -0.85 4.96 -11.59
CA TRP A 391 -0.39 6.10 -10.80
C TRP A 391 0.00 5.73 -9.35
N ASP A 392 -0.55 4.64 -8.80
CA ASP A 392 -0.17 4.02 -7.54
C ASP A 392 1.36 3.94 -7.35
N ALA A 393 2.06 3.49 -8.39
CA ALA A 393 3.50 3.32 -8.37
C ALA A 393 4.22 4.67 -8.21
N ASP A 394 3.76 5.70 -8.93
CA ASP A 394 4.44 6.98 -9.05
C ASP A 394 4.06 7.97 -7.92
N LEU A 395 2.81 7.95 -7.45
CA LEU A 395 2.30 8.90 -6.45
C LEU A 395 2.30 8.35 -5.01
N PHE A 396 2.10 7.03 -4.84
CA PHE A 396 1.92 6.42 -3.52
C PHE A 396 3.13 5.58 -3.08
N VAL A 397 3.71 4.80 -3.98
CA VAL A 397 4.83 3.91 -3.64
C VAL A 397 6.18 4.62 -3.79
N ALA A 398 6.47 5.21 -4.95
CA ALA A 398 7.79 5.78 -5.22
C ALA A 398 8.21 6.85 -4.18
N PRO A 399 7.36 7.82 -3.77
CA PRO A 399 7.76 8.83 -2.79
C PRO A 399 8.10 8.27 -1.41
N ALA A 400 7.53 7.10 -1.04
CA ALA A 400 7.87 6.42 0.21
C ALA A 400 9.28 5.79 0.21
N ILE A 401 9.87 5.57 -0.98
CA ILE A 401 11.09 4.80 -1.16
C ILE A 401 12.23 5.66 -1.69
N GLN A 402 11.96 6.65 -2.54
CA GLN A 402 12.98 7.49 -3.19
C GLN A 402 13.94 8.15 -2.19
N GLY A 403 13.40 8.67 -1.07
CA GLY A 403 14.20 9.26 0.00
C GLY A 403 14.90 8.23 0.91
N VAL A 404 14.54 6.94 0.89
CA VAL A 404 15.09 5.94 1.83
C VAL A 404 16.06 4.97 1.13
N HIS A 405 15.68 4.49 -0.05
CA HIS A 405 16.47 3.60 -0.90
C HIS A 405 16.48 4.07 -2.37
N PRO A 406 17.27 5.10 -2.73
CA PRO A 406 17.30 5.65 -4.10
C PRO A 406 17.60 4.60 -5.18
N LYS A 407 18.44 3.60 -4.87
CA LYS A 407 18.75 2.49 -5.80
C LYS A 407 17.56 1.60 -6.11
N LEU A 408 16.68 1.34 -5.14
CA LEU A 408 15.44 0.61 -5.38
C LEU A 408 14.45 1.47 -6.18
N ALA A 409 14.41 2.77 -5.90
CA ALA A 409 13.43 3.65 -6.51
C ALA A 409 13.72 4.02 -7.98
N ARG A 410 14.95 3.82 -8.49
CA ARG A 410 15.31 4.13 -9.88
C ARG A 410 14.36 3.47 -10.89
N GLN A 411 13.88 2.27 -10.60
CA GLN A 411 13.07 1.48 -11.52
C GLN A 411 11.72 2.13 -11.89
N PHE A 412 11.18 2.99 -11.03
CA PHE A 412 9.94 3.74 -11.31
C PHE A 412 10.14 4.68 -12.52
N ALA A 413 11.21 5.49 -12.50
CA ALA A 413 11.53 6.40 -13.60
C ALA A 413 11.92 5.63 -14.87
N LEU A 414 12.76 4.59 -14.74
CA LEU A 414 13.19 3.75 -15.87
C LEU A 414 12.02 3.12 -16.61
N TYR A 415 11.01 2.63 -15.89
CA TYR A 415 9.83 2.03 -16.50
C TYR A 415 9.11 2.98 -17.46
N ARG A 416 8.92 4.24 -17.02
CA ARG A 416 8.25 5.29 -17.80
C ARG A 416 9.12 5.77 -18.96
N ILE A 417 10.42 5.98 -18.72
CA ILE A 417 11.40 6.33 -19.78
C ILE A 417 11.39 5.29 -20.91
N ASN A 418 11.44 4.00 -20.57
CA ASN A 418 11.44 2.91 -21.55
C ASN A 418 10.15 2.83 -22.38
N ARG A 419 9.09 3.54 -21.96
CA ARG A 419 7.79 3.62 -22.65
C ARG A 419 7.50 5.00 -23.22
N ALA A 420 8.42 5.95 -23.11
CA ALA A 420 8.25 7.31 -23.62
C ALA A 420 7.95 7.32 -25.13
N GLU A 421 8.60 6.45 -25.89
CA GLU A 421 8.33 6.35 -27.33
C GLU A 421 6.94 5.81 -27.66
N GLN A 422 6.45 4.82 -26.90
CA GLN A 422 5.06 4.40 -27.06
C GLN A 422 4.09 5.51 -26.65
N SER A 423 4.44 6.29 -25.61
CA SER A 423 3.64 7.43 -25.18
C SER A 423 3.55 8.54 -26.23
N ARG A 424 4.61 8.79 -27.02
CA ARG A 424 4.53 9.67 -28.21
C ARG A 424 3.58 9.12 -29.26
N LYS A 425 3.72 7.84 -29.61
CA LYS A 425 2.83 7.17 -30.59
C LYS A 425 1.37 7.21 -30.18
N ASN A 426 1.09 7.08 -28.88
CA ASN A 426 -0.25 7.24 -28.33
C ASN A 426 -0.83 8.63 -28.69
N THR A 427 -0.06 9.70 -28.48
CA THR A 427 -0.51 11.07 -28.79
C THR A 427 -0.57 11.40 -30.28
N GLU A 428 0.33 10.84 -31.10
CA GLU A 428 0.31 10.98 -32.56
C GLU A 428 -0.99 10.42 -33.15
N ARG A 429 -1.49 9.28 -32.63
CA ARG A 429 -2.78 8.71 -33.04
C ARG A 429 -3.96 9.63 -32.75
N HIS A 430 -3.84 10.47 -31.72
CA HIS A 430 -4.86 11.44 -31.35
C HIS A 430 -4.62 12.83 -31.95
N SER A 431 -3.67 12.95 -32.89
CA SER A 431 -3.34 14.20 -33.57
C SER A 431 -2.96 15.35 -32.62
N LEU A 432 -2.42 15.03 -31.44
CA LEU A 432 -1.87 16.04 -30.55
C LEU A 432 -0.56 16.59 -31.10
N LYS A 433 -0.15 17.75 -30.59
CA LYS A 433 1.06 18.47 -30.97
C LYS A 433 2.30 17.56 -30.97
N ALA A 434 3.19 17.77 -31.95
CA ALA A 434 4.44 17.02 -32.06
C ALA A 434 5.28 17.11 -30.78
N GLY A 435 5.84 15.97 -30.34
CA GLY A 435 6.60 15.87 -29.09
C GLY A 435 5.76 15.61 -27.84
N SER A 436 4.42 15.65 -27.95
CA SER A 436 3.51 15.27 -26.88
C SER A 436 3.72 13.83 -26.42
N MET A 437 3.42 13.59 -25.14
CA MET A 437 3.38 12.26 -24.53
C MET A 437 2.15 12.17 -23.62
N LEU A 438 1.40 11.08 -23.74
CA LEU A 438 0.38 10.68 -22.77
C LEU A 438 0.52 9.19 -22.49
N TYR A 439 0.68 8.84 -21.22
CA TYR A 439 0.81 7.46 -20.76
C TYR A 439 -0.58 6.85 -20.58
N ALA A 440 -0.67 5.54 -20.83
CA ALA A 440 -1.88 4.76 -20.58
C ALA A 440 -2.20 4.72 -19.08
N TRP A 441 -3.49 4.83 -18.73
CA TRP A 441 -3.96 4.69 -17.34
C TRP A 441 -3.48 3.38 -16.70
N THR A 442 -3.59 2.28 -17.45
CA THR A 442 -3.13 0.95 -17.02
C THR A 442 -2.01 0.47 -17.93
N SER A 443 -0.76 0.67 -17.50
CA SER A 443 0.41 0.36 -18.31
C SER A 443 0.88 -1.09 -18.09
N GLY A 444 0.91 -1.87 -19.17
CA GLY A 444 1.40 -3.24 -19.19
C GLY A 444 2.74 -3.39 -19.93
N ARG A 445 2.85 -4.44 -20.76
CA ARG A 445 4.06 -4.74 -21.54
C ARG A 445 4.46 -3.56 -22.43
N TYR A 446 3.54 -3.10 -23.29
CA TYR A 446 3.85 -2.14 -24.34
C TYR A 446 3.53 -0.67 -23.97
N GLY A 447 2.60 -0.41 -23.04
CA GLY A 447 2.21 0.96 -22.66
C GLY A 447 1.27 1.66 -23.65
N GLN A 448 0.58 0.88 -24.49
CA GLN A 448 -0.42 1.36 -25.46
C GLN A 448 -1.72 1.77 -24.75
N CYS A 449 -2.39 2.82 -25.26
CA CYS A 449 -3.60 3.36 -24.64
C CYS A 449 -4.89 3.27 -25.47
N TYR A 450 -4.89 2.54 -26.57
CA TYR A 450 -6.06 2.35 -27.44
C TYR A 450 -6.87 1.08 -27.08
N ASN A 451 -6.70 0.57 -25.86
CA ASN A 451 -7.50 -0.53 -25.30
C ASN A 451 -8.48 0.02 -24.27
N MET A 452 -9.66 -0.61 -24.16
CA MET A 452 -10.74 -0.13 -23.28
C MET A 452 -10.33 -0.05 -21.80
N SER A 453 -9.48 -0.97 -21.32
CA SER A 453 -8.97 -0.90 -19.94
C SER A 453 -7.78 0.03 -19.72
N ALA A 454 -7.27 0.73 -20.75
CA ALA A 454 -6.03 1.50 -20.67
C ALA A 454 -6.10 2.90 -21.33
N PRO A 455 -7.19 3.68 -21.19
CA PRO A 455 -7.32 4.96 -21.87
C PRO A 455 -6.21 5.95 -21.47
N CYS A 456 -5.81 6.82 -22.39
CA CYS A 456 -4.90 7.96 -22.16
C CYS A 456 -5.57 9.32 -22.45
N ILE A 457 -6.78 9.30 -23.03
CA ILE A 457 -7.59 10.47 -23.39
C ILE A 457 -9.01 10.27 -22.85
N MET A 458 -9.65 11.37 -22.48
CA MET A 458 -11.01 11.47 -21.90
C MET A 458 -11.20 10.70 -20.59
N TYR A 459 -10.11 10.37 -19.90
CA TYR A 459 -10.13 9.68 -18.61
C TYR A 459 -9.20 10.42 -17.63
N GLN A 460 -8.59 9.72 -16.67
CA GLN A 460 -7.72 10.27 -15.64
C GLN A 460 -6.36 10.73 -16.16
N TYR A 461 -6.31 12.00 -16.59
CA TYR A 461 -5.11 12.63 -17.13
C TYR A 461 -4.00 12.87 -16.08
N HIS A 462 -4.37 13.03 -14.80
CA HIS A 462 -3.45 13.38 -13.71
C HIS A 462 -2.25 12.44 -13.58
N LEU A 463 -2.37 11.16 -13.98
CA LEU A 463 -1.29 10.18 -13.98
C LEU A 463 -0.01 10.71 -14.66
N ASN A 464 -0.16 11.52 -15.70
CA ASN A 464 0.98 12.10 -16.42
C ASN A 464 1.74 13.13 -15.57
N ALA A 465 1.02 13.94 -14.79
CA ALA A 465 1.61 14.86 -13.83
C ALA A 465 2.21 14.10 -12.64
N ASP A 466 1.59 12.99 -12.20
CA ASP A 466 2.11 12.13 -11.14
C ASP A 466 3.49 11.55 -11.50
N ILE A 467 3.67 11.11 -12.76
CA ILE A 467 4.95 10.63 -13.29
C ILE A 467 6.01 11.74 -13.23
N ALA A 468 5.69 12.94 -13.72
CA ALA A 468 6.63 14.06 -13.74
C ALA A 468 7.03 14.50 -12.33
N LEU A 469 6.07 14.52 -11.40
CA LEU A 469 6.29 14.81 -9.99
C LEU A 469 7.23 13.77 -9.37
N SER A 470 6.96 12.47 -9.58
CA SER A 470 7.79 11.36 -9.12
C SER A 470 9.23 11.42 -9.66
N MET A 471 9.41 11.74 -10.95
CA MET A 471 10.74 11.91 -11.54
C MET A 471 11.49 13.09 -10.93
N THR A 472 10.79 14.20 -10.64
CA THR A 472 11.37 15.37 -9.97
C THR A 472 11.80 15.04 -8.54
N MET A 473 10.95 14.35 -7.78
CA MET A 473 11.27 13.87 -6.44
C MET A 473 12.47 12.90 -6.46
N GLY A 474 12.50 11.95 -7.39
CA GLY A 474 13.60 11.02 -7.58
C GLY A 474 14.92 11.70 -7.94
N ARG A 475 14.88 12.74 -8.80
CA ARG A 475 16.04 13.58 -9.14
C ARG A 475 16.59 14.27 -7.91
N ASN A 476 15.73 14.94 -7.14
CA ASN A 476 16.15 15.73 -5.99
C ASN A 476 16.62 14.86 -4.82
N THR A 477 15.92 13.77 -4.51
CA THR A 477 16.29 12.86 -3.41
C THR A 477 17.60 12.13 -3.69
N SER A 478 17.76 11.56 -4.90
CA SER A 478 18.99 10.86 -5.27
C SER A 478 20.20 11.79 -5.43
N GLY A 479 19.99 13.02 -5.91
CA GLY A 479 21.06 13.93 -6.34
C GLY A 479 21.68 13.60 -7.70
N ASP A 480 21.21 12.54 -8.37
CA ASP A 480 21.78 12.08 -9.64
C ASP A 480 21.21 12.86 -10.84
N ARG A 481 21.39 14.18 -10.82
CA ARG A 481 20.83 15.11 -11.81
C ARG A 481 21.28 14.77 -13.23
N ASN A 482 22.56 14.46 -13.39
CA ASN A 482 23.14 14.08 -14.68
C ASN A 482 22.46 12.86 -15.30
N TRP A 483 22.12 11.85 -14.50
CA TRP A 483 21.39 10.69 -15.01
C TRP A 483 20.00 11.07 -15.48
N PHE A 484 19.21 11.79 -14.66
CA PHE A 484 17.85 12.21 -15.03
C PHE A 484 17.82 13.09 -16.29
N GLU A 485 18.83 13.95 -16.44
CA GLU A 485 18.99 14.82 -17.61
C GLU A 485 19.34 14.04 -18.89
N LYS A 486 20.21 13.03 -18.81
CA LYS A 486 20.70 12.30 -19.99
C LYS A 486 19.89 11.06 -20.36
N HIS A 487 19.15 10.49 -19.42
CA HIS A 487 18.40 9.24 -19.63
C HIS A 487 16.94 9.47 -20.02
N GLY A 488 16.54 10.70 -20.36
CA GLY A 488 15.23 11.00 -20.95
C GLY A 488 14.12 11.35 -19.95
N ALA A 489 14.40 11.45 -18.65
CA ALA A 489 13.38 11.89 -17.69
C ALA A 489 12.90 13.32 -17.95
N VAL A 490 13.84 14.22 -18.29
CA VAL A 490 13.51 15.60 -18.67
C VAL A 490 12.68 15.68 -19.95
N ASP A 491 12.86 14.74 -20.89
CA ASP A 491 12.07 14.68 -22.11
C ASP A 491 10.68 14.10 -21.84
N VAL A 492 10.55 13.17 -20.88
CA VAL A 492 9.25 12.71 -20.40
C VAL A 492 8.47 13.86 -19.78
N ILE A 493 9.06 14.58 -18.81
CA ILE A 493 8.44 15.74 -18.15
C ILE A 493 7.98 16.77 -19.18
N ASP A 494 8.84 17.08 -20.16
CA ASP A 494 8.50 18.03 -21.22
C ASP A 494 7.36 17.54 -22.11
N GLY A 495 7.46 16.30 -22.61
CA GLY A 495 6.47 15.74 -23.52
C GLY A 495 5.10 15.59 -22.88
N VAL A 496 5.03 15.20 -21.60
CA VAL A 496 3.74 15.13 -20.90
C VAL A 496 3.15 16.52 -20.65
N ALA A 497 3.97 17.54 -20.39
CA ALA A 497 3.52 18.92 -20.26
C ALA A 497 2.98 19.46 -21.59
N VAL A 498 3.66 19.19 -22.70
CA VAL A 498 3.18 19.54 -24.04
C VAL A 498 1.85 18.82 -24.34
N GLY A 499 1.77 17.52 -24.06
CA GLY A 499 0.57 16.72 -24.32
C GLY A 499 -0.64 17.19 -23.52
N LEU A 500 -0.50 17.39 -22.21
CA LEU A 500 -1.60 17.87 -21.35
C LEU A 500 -1.94 19.34 -21.60
N SER A 501 -0.97 20.18 -21.98
CA SER A 501 -1.26 21.56 -22.43
C SER A 501 -2.14 21.57 -23.67
N ASP A 502 -1.95 20.62 -24.59
CA ASP A 502 -2.67 20.54 -25.87
C ASP A 502 -4.11 20.02 -25.71
N THR A 503 -4.43 19.36 -24.59
CA THR A 503 -5.80 18.93 -24.26
C THR A 503 -6.64 20.01 -23.59
N LEU A 504 -6.05 21.15 -23.21
CA LEU A 504 -6.77 22.25 -22.56
C LEU A 504 -7.54 23.10 -23.58
N THR A 505 -8.78 23.41 -23.27
CA THR A 505 -9.62 24.33 -24.04
C THR A 505 -9.72 25.66 -23.33
N ARG A 506 -9.35 26.76 -24.01
CA ARG A 506 -9.61 28.13 -23.53
C ARG A 506 -11.05 28.49 -23.82
N ARG A 507 -11.83 28.76 -22.79
CA ARG A 507 -13.25 29.10 -22.95
C ARG A 507 -13.43 30.56 -23.33
N GLU A 508 -14.20 30.82 -24.39
CA GLU A 508 -14.41 32.18 -24.90
C GLU A 508 -15.18 33.08 -23.93
N ASP A 509 -16.10 32.51 -23.14
CA ASP A 509 -17.00 33.23 -22.25
C ASP A 509 -16.32 33.71 -20.96
N THR A 510 -15.37 32.94 -20.45
CA THR A 510 -14.74 33.10 -19.13
C THR A 510 -13.25 33.40 -19.22
N GLY A 511 -12.60 33.10 -20.35
CA GLY A 511 -11.17 33.25 -20.55
C GLY A 511 -10.30 32.24 -19.79
N VAL A 512 -10.91 31.29 -19.07
CA VAL A 512 -10.19 30.25 -18.32
C VAL A 512 -9.89 29.03 -19.20
N TRP A 513 -8.82 28.32 -18.86
CA TRP A 513 -8.43 27.06 -19.46
C TRP A 513 -9.00 25.90 -18.65
N GLY A 514 -9.54 24.88 -19.33
CA GLY A 514 -10.12 23.72 -18.68
C GLY A 514 -10.03 22.47 -19.53
N ILE A 515 -10.44 21.34 -18.96
CA ILE A 515 -10.57 20.06 -19.68
C ILE A 515 -12.07 19.77 -19.80
N ASP A 516 -12.54 19.57 -21.02
CA ASP A 516 -13.98 19.45 -21.29
C ASP A 516 -14.54 18.06 -20.93
N VAL A 517 -13.74 16.99 -21.07
CA VAL A 517 -14.14 15.61 -20.77
C VAL A 517 -12.99 14.86 -20.13
N MET A 518 -13.18 14.42 -18.89
CA MET A 518 -12.21 13.65 -18.11
C MET A 518 -12.89 12.85 -16.98
N ALA A 519 -12.08 12.12 -16.22
CA ALA A 519 -12.39 11.68 -14.87
C ALA A 519 -11.26 12.17 -13.96
N ASP A 520 -11.57 12.56 -12.72
CA ASP A 520 -10.55 12.94 -11.73
C ASP A 520 -10.19 11.73 -10.86
N ALA A 521 -9.41 11.89 -9.79
CA ALA A 521 -9.00 10.76 -8.93
C ALA A 521 -10.19 10.03 -8.28
N ASP A 522 -11.30 10.72 -8.05
CA ASP A 522 -12.57 10.08 -7.74
C ASP A 522 -13.21 9.41 -8.96
N GLU A 523 -13.07 8.08 -9.01
CA GLU A 523 -13.62 7.25 -10.08
C GLU A 523 -15.15 7.10 -10.06
N TYR A 524 -15.86 7.60 -9.03
CA TYR A 524 -17.33 7.57 -9.02
C TYR A 524 -17.96 8.61 -9.95
N TYR A 525 -17.23 9.67 -10.31
CA TYR A 525 -17.69 10.67 -11.28
C TYR A 525 -16.81 10.66 -12.55
N MET A 526 -17.38 10.12 -13.62
CA MET A 526 -16.73 10.07 -14.94
C MET A 526 -17.40 11.02 -15.93
N TRP A 527 -16.67 11.37 -16.99
CA TRP A 527 -17.14 12.26 -18.07
C TRP A 527 -17.50 13.66 -17.57
N ILE A 528 -16.74 14.12 -16.59
CA ILE A 528 -16.85 15.44 -15.97
C ILE A 528 -15.96 16.46 -16.71
N ALA A 529 -16.21 17.74 -16.45
CA ALA A 529 -15.37 18.85 -16.89
C ALA A 529 -14.65 19.51 -15.70
N ASP A 530 -13.44 20.01 -15.93
CA ASP A 530 -12.62 20.73 -14.94
C ASP A 530 -12.49 20.03 -13.58
N GLY A 531 -11.98 18.80 -13.57
CA GLY A 531 -11.57 18.17 -12.31
C GLY A 531 -10.49 19.01 -11.62
N SER A 532 -10.76 19.46 -10.39
CA SER A 532 -9.90 20.34 -9.63
C SER A 532 -8.54 19.71 -9.37
N PHE A 533 -8.48 18.43 -8.98
CA PHE A 533 -7.22 17.78 -8.71
C PHE A 533 -6.38 17.70 -9.99
N THR A 534 -6.95 17.20 -11.09
CA THR A 534 -6.26 17.18 -12.39
C THR A 534 -5.82 18.57 -12.83
N SER A 535 -6.64 19.61 -12.69
CA SER A 535 -6.26 21.00 -13.04
C SER A 535 -5.06 21.49 -12.21
N THR A 536 -5.03 21.23 -10.90
CA THR A 536 -3.86 21.58 -10.06
C THR A 536 -2.62 20.75 -10.42
N ALA A 537 -2.81 19.49 -10.79
CA ALA A 537 -1.75 18.60 -11.22
C ALA A 537 -1.11 19.06 -12.54
N VAL A 538 -1.94 19.42 -13.53
CA VAL A 538 -1.49 20.01 -14.81
C VAL A 538 -0.76 21.33 -14.55
N SER A 539 -1.31 22.22 -13.72
CA SER A 539 -0.66 23.49 -13.39
C SER A 539 0.72 23.28 -12.75
N THR A 540 0.85 22.30 -11.84
CA THR A 540 2.14 21.92 -11.25
C THR A 540 3.10 21.35 -12.30
N LEU A 541 2.61 20.48 -13.19
CA LEU A 541 3.40 19.91 -14.28
C LEU A 541 3.97 21.00 -15.21
N LEU A 542 3.14 21.96 -15.62
CA LEU A 542 3.58 23.08 -16.47
C LEU A 542 4.68 23.91 -15.79
N GLN A 543 4.59 24.09 -14.46
CA GLN A 543 5.65 24.74 -13.70
C GLN A 543 6.95 23.92 -13.71
N LEU A 544 6.89 22.62 -13.39
CA LEU A 544 8.05 21.72 -13.39
C LEU A 544 8.72 21.63 -14.77
N ALA A 545 7.93 21.57 -15.84
CA ALA A 545 8.43 21.57 -17.21
C ALA A 545 9.04 22.92 -17.59
N SER A 546 8.44 24.04 -17.18
CA SER A 546 9.01 25.37 -17.38
C SER A 546 10.37 25.53 -16.70
N GLU A 547 10.51 25.04 -15.47
CA GLU A 547 11.78 25.04 -14.73
C GLU A 547 12.84 24.18 -15.46
N THR A 548 12.45 22.97 -15.89
CA THR A 548 13.34 22.06 -16.64
C THR A 548 13.79 22.65 -17.98
N ARG A 549 12.87 23.30 -18.70
CA ARG A 549 13.17 24.02 -19.95
C ARG A 549 14.10 25.20 -19.72
N HIS A 550 13.87 25.98 -18.67
CA HIS A 550 14.73 27.10 -18.28
C HIS A 550 16.17 26.64 -18.01
N GLU A 551 16.36 25.55 -17.25
CA GLU A 551 17.67 24.94 -17.00
C GLU A 551 18.39 24.52 -18.31
N ARG A 552 17.63 24.16 -19.36
CA ARG A 552 18.14 23.77 -20.70
C ARG A 552 18.27 24.93 -21.69
N GLY A 553 17.85 26.15 -21.33
CA GLY A 553 17.80 27.29 -22.26
C GLY A 553 16.73 27.18 -23.34
N ILE A 554 15.68 26.38 -23.11
CA ILE A 554 14.52 26.22 -24.00
C ILE A 554 13.39 27.13 -23.50
N PRO A 555 12.71 27.91 -24.36
CA PRO A 555 11.56 28.70 -23.93
C PRO A 555 10.34 27.81 -23.63
N PRO A 556 9.47 28.18 -22.66
CA PRO A 556 8.18 27.51 -22.49
C PRO A 556 7.30 27.70 -23.74
N GLU A 557 6.31 26.83 -23.91
CA GLU A 557 5.31 27.01 -24.96
C GLU A 557 4.53 28.32 -24.77
N THR A 558 4.01 28.88 -25.86
CA THR A 558 3.37 30.21 -25.88
C THR A 558 2.21 30.33 -24.89
N ASP A 559 1.43 29.26 -24.74
CA ASP A 559 0.18 29.28 -23.99
C ASP A 559 0.39 28.93 -22.51
N TRP A 560 1.53 28.36 -22.13
CA TRP A 560 1.77 27.85 -20.77
C TRP A 560 1.63 28.92 -19.70
N LEU A 561 2.09 30.16 -19.97
CA LEU A 561 1.94 31.25 -19.01
C LEU A 561 0.46 31.61 -18.81
N ASP A 562 -0.31 31.71 -19.90
CA ASP A 562 -1.75 32.01 -19.82
C ASP A 562 -2.52 30.86 -19.15
N GLN A 563 -2.16 29.60 -19.45
CA GLN A 563 -2.71 28.41 -18.80
C GLN A 563 -2.40 28.38 -17.30
N LEU A 564 -1.18 28.72 -16.90
CA LEU A 564 -0.79 28.80 -15.48
C LEU A 564 -1.54 29.92 -14.74
N GLU A 565 -1.81 31.05 -15.37
CA GLU A 565 -2.52 32.18 -14.75
C GLU A 565 -4.04 31.97 -14.70
N HIS A 566 -4.61 31.30 -15.71
CA HIS A 566 -6.05 31.21 -15.93
C HIS A 566 -6.58 29.76 -15.96
N MET A 567 -5.93 28.82 -15.27
CA MET A 567 -6.44 27.45 -15.10
C MET A 567 -7.77 27.43 -14.31
N SER A 568 -8.76 26.69 -14.78
CA SER A 568 -10.03 26.48 -14.11
C SER A 568 -9.86 25.62 -12.85
N ILE A 569 -10.25 26.19 -11.70
CA ILE A 569 -10.38 25.50 -10.41
C ILE A 569 -11.76 25.87 -9.87
N PRO A 570 -12.79 25.05 -10.12
CA PRO A 570 -14.15 25.38 -9.75
C PRO A 570 -14.28 25.57 -8.22
N THR A 571 -14.97 26.64 -7.81
CA THR A 571 -15.20 26.98 -6.40
C THR A 571 -16.66 27.42 -6.23
N SER A 572 -17.33 27.00 -5.16
CA SER A 572 -18.69 27.43 -4.84
C SER A 572 -18.75 28.90 -4.44
N ASP A 573 -19.95 29.48 -4.44
CA ASP A 573 -20.19 30.83 -3.91
C ASP A 573 -19.78 30.97 -2.43
N ASP A 574 -19.85 29.88 -1.67
CA ASP A 574 -19.42 29.81 -0.27
C ASP A 574 -17.92 29.42 -0.14
N GLY A 575 -17.15 29.46 -1.22
CA GLY A 575 -15.69 29.29 -1.17
C GLY A 575 -15.20 27.86 -0.94
N VAL A 576 -16.05 26.84 -1.12
CA VAL A 576 -15.64 25.43 -1.15
C VAL A 576 -15.06 25.13 -2.52
N VAL A 577 -13.85 24.59 -2.59
CA VAL A 577 -13.30 24.08 -3.85
C VAL A 577 -14.14 22.88 -4.28
N LEU A 578 -14.74 22.94 -5.47
CA LEU A 578 -15.52 21.85 -6.02
C LEU A 578 -14.57 20.80 -6.60
N GLU A 579 -14.99 19.55 -6.62
CA GLU A 579 -14.19 18.46 -7.20
C GLU A 579 -14.16 18.57 -8.71
N PHE A 580 -15.28 18.98 -9.30
CA PHE A 580 -15.41 19.22 -10.73
C PHE A 580 -16.46 20.29 -11.03
N ARG A 581 -16.47 20.81 -12.27
CA ARG A 581 -17.45 21.80 -12.69
C ARG A 581 -18.85 21.18 -12.73
N GLY A 582 -19.80 21.85 -12.07
CA GLY A 582 -21.19 21.38 -11.98
C GLY A 582 -21.45 20.41 -10.83
N MET A 583 -20.45 20.15 -9.97
CA MET A 583 -20.62 19.37 -8.75
C MET A 583 -21.75 19.92 -7.87
N THR A 584 -22.60 19.02 -7.39
CA THR A 584 -23.69 19.29 -6.46
C THR A 584 -23.32 18.85 -5.03
N ASN A 585 -24.13 19.22 -4.04
CA ASN A 585 -23.80 19.03 -2.61
C ASN A 585 -23.92 17.58 -2.11
N ASP A 586 -24.40 16.66 -2.96
CA ASP A 586 -24.54 15.22 -2.74
C ASP A 586 -23.33 14.40 -3.22
N VAL A 587 -22.20 15.07 -3.51
CA VAL A 587 -20.95 14.39 -3.86
C VAL A 587 -20.55 13.37 -2.80
N TYR A 588 -20.15 12.18 -3.24
CA TYR A 588 -19.75 11.07 -2.39
C TYR A 588 -18.46 10.46 -2.94
N PRO A 589 -17.28 11.01 -2.60
CA PRO A 589 -16.07 10.61 -3.30
C PRO A 589 -15.58 9.22 -2.93
N LYS A 590 -15.15 8.43 -3.92
CA LYS A 590 -14.55 7.11 -3.69
C LYS A 590 -13.31 7.18 -2.81
N GLN A 591 -12.49 8.23 -3.00
CA GLN A 591 -11.16 8.36 -2.41
C GLN A 591 -10.71 9.82 -2.28
N ALA A 592 -9.47 10.03 -1.84
CA ALA A 592 -8.88 11.37 -1.82
C ALA A 592 -8.74 11.93 -3.25
N ASP A 593 -9.31 13.11 -3.49
CA ASP A 593 -9.26 13.82 -4.76
C ASP A 593 -8.69 15.24 -4.56
N VAL A 594 -9.52 16.25 -4.26
CA VAL A 594 -9.11 17.66 -4.06
C VAL A 594 -7.95 17.79 -3.04
N ILE A 595 -7.94 16.92 -2.02
CA ILE A 595 -6.91 16.87 -0.98
C ILE A 595 -5.52 16.53 -1.53
N LEU A 596 -5.42 15.78 -2.63
CA LEU A 596 -4.16 15.46 -3.30
C LEU A 596 -3.45 16.70 -3.86
N SER A 597 -4.22 17.76 -4.15
CA SER A 597 -3.67 19.06 -4.56
C SER A 597 -2.81 19.68 -3.45
N HIS A 598 -3.09 19.41 -2.17
CA HIS A 598 -2.26 19.87 -1.05
C HIS A 598 -1.02 18.99 -0.86
N TYR A 599 -1.21 17.68 -0.77
CA TYR A 599 -0.13 16.71 -0.73
C TYR A 599 -0.47 15.50 -1.59
N PRO A 600 0.41 15.09 -2.52
CA PRO A 600 1.84 15.44 -2.61
C PRO A 600 2.20 16.66 -3.46
N TYR A 601 1.23 17.31 -4.11
CA TYR A 601 1.51 18.36 -5.09
C TYR A 601 2.01 19.69 -4.49
N ASP A 602 1.70 19.99 -3.23
CA ASP A 602 2.05 21.26 -2.56
C ASP A 602 1.58 22.48 -3.39
N TYR A 603 0.39 22.37 -4.01
CA TYR A 603 -0.14 23.40 -4.89
C TYR A 603 -0.57 24.64 -4.09
N LYS A 604 -0.17 25.82 -4.55
CA LYS A 604 -0.40 27.09 -3.80
C LYS A 604 -1.04 28.17 -4.64
N ARG A 605 -0.98 28.06 -5.96
CA ARG A 605 -1.53 29.07 -6.86
C ARG A 605 -3.05 29.06 -6.73
N ASN A 606 -3.65 30.20 -6.37
CA ASN A 606 -5.09 30.32 -6.13
C ASN A 606 -5.68 29.41 -5.02
N PHE A 607 -4.82 28.76 -4.23
CA PHE A 607 -5.16 27.91 -3.09
C PHE A 607 -4.53 28.46 -1.81
N SER A 608 -5.35 29.06 -0.95
CA SER A 608 -4.93 29.45 0.39
C SER A 608 -5.08 28.28 1.36
N LEU A 609 -4.37 28.31 2.48
CA LEU A 609 -4.55 27.34 3.57
C LEU A 609 -6.00 27.30 4.08
N ALA A 610 -6.71 28.42 4.03
CA ALA A 610 -8.12 28.48 4.41
C ALA A 610 -9.02 27.70 3.41
N LYS A 611 -8.71 27.76 2.11
CA LYS A 611 -9.40 26.93 1.11
C LYS A 611 -9.14 25.45 1.34
N TYR A 612 -7.90 25.05 1.63
CA TYR A 612 -7.60 23.65 1.93
C TYR A 612 -8.30 23.14 3.20
N ARG A 613 -8.36 23.94 4.27
CA ARG A 613 -9.15 23.59 5.46
C ARG A 613 -10.62 23.42 5.12
N THR A 614 -11.19 24.36 4.38
CA THR A 614 -12.60 24.30 3.94
C THR A 614 -12.87 23.04 3.11
N ALA A 615 -11.97 22.70 2.18
CA ALA A 615 -12.07 21.46 1.40
C ALA A 615 -11.94 20.22 2.30
N MET A 616 -10.97 20.21 3.20
CA MET A 616 -10.77 19.11 4.15
C MET A 616 -11.99 18.87 5.04
N ASP A 617 -12.59 19.94 5.59
CA ASP A 617 -13.82 19.88 6.38
C ASP A 617 -14.99 19.32 5.55
N PHE A 618 -15.09 19.72 4.28
CA PHE A 618 -16.18 19.31 3.39
C PHE A 618 -16.09 17.85 2.94
N TYR A 619 -14.92 17.42 2.47
CA TYR A 619 -14.72 16.10 1.87
C TYR A 619 -14.52 15.00 2.91
N ALA A 620 -13.90 15.28 4.06
CA ALA A 620 -13.61 14.25 5.06
C ALA A 620 -14.84 13.47 5.55
N VAL A 621 -16.01 14.13 5.61
CA VAL A 621 -17.27 13.53 6.06
C VAL A 621 -18.11 12.92 4.93
N ARG A 622 -17.63 13.04 3.67
CA ARG A 622 -18.33 12.58 2.46
C ARG A 622 -17.57 11.49 1.71
N THR A 623 -16.25 11.43 1.85
CA THR A 623 -15.44 10.38 1.23
C THR A 623 -15.84 9.01 1.76
N ASP A 624 -16.01 8.07 0.85
CA ASP A 624 -16.39 6.69 1.14
C ASP A 624 -15.46 6.08 2.20
N PRO A 625 -15.98 5.70 3.39
CA PRO A 625 -15.15 5.06 4.39
C PRO A 625 -14.59 3.71 3.92
N HIS A 626 -15.26 3.00 3.02
CA HIS A 626 -14.84 1.72 2.45
C HIS A 626 -13.93 1.87 1.22
N GLY A 627 -13.64 3.11 0.80
CA GLY A 627 -12.73 3.41 -0.28
C GLY A 627 -11.30 2.87 -0.07
N PRO A 628 -10.45 2.96 -1.11
CA PRO A 628 -9.15 2.30 -1.15
C PRO A 628 -8.18 2.79 -0.06
N ALA A 629 -7.31 1.90 0.40
CA ALA A 629 -6.39 2.06 1.53
C ALA A 629 -5.27 3.11 1.37
N MET A 630 -5.35 3.95 0.35
CA MET A 630 -4.47 5.08 0.09
C MET A 630 -5.03 6.40 0.65
N THR A 631 -6.36 6.52 0.71
CA THR A 631 -7.11 7.76 1.01
C THR A 631 -6.70 8.38 2.34
N TRP A 632 -6.87 7.66 3.44
CA TRP A 632 -6.76 8.24 4.77
C TRP A 632 -5.33 8.61 5.17
N SER A 633 -4.33 8.05 4.49
CA SER A 633 -2.93 8.46 4.66
C SER A 633 -2.68 9.87 4.13
N MET A 634 -3.29 10.23 3.00
CA MET A 634 -3.20 11.59 2.43
C MET A 634 -3.98 12.60 3.29
N TYR A 635 -5.13 12.17 3.84
CA TYR A 635 -5.85 12.95 4.85
C TYR A 635 -5.01 13.14 6.12
N ALA A 636 -4.28 12.13 6.61
CA ALA A 636 -3.42 12.27 7.77
C ALA A 636 -2.31 13.31 7.53
N ILE A 637 -1.59 13.20 6.40
CA ILE A 637 -0.53 14.15 6.05
C ILE A 637 -1.07 15.59 5.97
N THR A 638 -2.22 15.75 5.31
CA THR A 638 -2.88 17.06 5.16
C THR A 638 -3.39 17.60 6.50
N ALA A 639 -4.02 16.75 7.32
CA ALA A 639 -4.50 17.09 8.66
C ALA A 639 -3.39 17.69 9.50
N ASN A 640 -2.23 17.01 9.58
CA ASN A 640 -1.11 17.51 10.38
C ASN A 640 -0.57 18.83 9.84
N SER A 641 -0.48 18.96 8.51
CA SER A 641 0.02 20.16 7.84
C SER A 641 -0.87 21.38 8.08
N LEU A 642 -2.19 21.19 8.11
CA LEU A 642 -3.18 22.26 8.29
C LEU A 642 -3.56 22.54 9.75
N ALA A 643 -3.29 21.62 10.66
CA ALA A 643 -3.72 21.64 12.05
C ALA A 643 -3.33 22.92 12.79
N THR A 644 -4.31 23.48 13.50
CA THR A 644 -4.16 24.63 14.41
C THR A 644 -4.56 24.31 15.86
N SER A 645 -5.23 23.18 16.07
CA SER A 645 -5.76 22.67 17.34
C SER A 645 -6.10 21.18 17.18
N GLY A 646 -6.48 20.51 18.26
CA GLY A 646 -6.92 19.11 18.22
C GLY A 646 -5.80 18.11 17.94
N CYS A 647 -6.16 16.89 17.54
CA CYS A 647 -5.26 15.78 17.26
C CYS A 647 -5.80 14.82 16.18
N ALA A 648 -6.64 15.32 15.27
CA ALA A 648 -7.21 14.55 14.16
C ALA A 648 -6.16 13.84 13.27
N PHE A 649 -4.92 14.32 13.24
CA PHE A 649 -3.81 13.60 12.60
C PHE A 649 -3.68 12.16 13.13
N TRP A 650 -3.76 11.96 14.44
CA TRP A 650 -3.73 10.63 15.03
C TRP A 650 -4.90 9.78 14.55
N THR A 651 -6.10 10.36 14.50
CA THR A 651 -7.30 9.67 14.02
C THR A 651 -7.16 9.20 12.57
N TYR A 652 -6.73 10.09 11.67
CA TYR A 652 -6.52 9.71 10.28
C TYR A 652 -5.38 8.72 10.09
N LEU A 653 -4.29 8.84 10.86
CA LEU A 653 -3.19 7.87 10.83
C LEU A 653 -3.69 6.48 11.22
N VAL A 654 -4.47 6.35 12.30
CA VAL A 654 -4.99 5.04 12.70
C VAL A 654 -5.99 4.51 11.66
N LYS A 655 -6.87 5.38 11.15
CA LYS A 655 -7.82 5.05 10.07
C LYS A 655 -7.12 4.59 8.78
N SER A 656 -5.90 5.05 8.51
CA SER A 656 -5.16 4.69 7.29
C SER A 656 -4.50 3.31 7.30
N PHE A 657 -4.46 2.61 8.43
CA PHE A 657 -3.88 1.26 8.48
C PHE A 657 -4.76 0.24 9.17
N GLN A 658 -5.32 0.57 10.33
CA GLN A 658 -5.97 -0.42 11.18
C GLN A 658 -7.12 -1.19 10.50
N PRO A 659 -8.06 -0.54 9.77
CA PRO A 659 -9.15 -1.27 9.13
C PRO A 659 -8.73 -2.04 7.86
N TYR A 660 -7.56 -1.71 7.27
CA TYR A 660 -7.09 -2.29 6.02
C TYR A 660 -6.12 -3.47 6.19
N ILE A 661 -5.41 -3.54 7.32
CA ILE A 661 -4.46 -4.62 7.56
C ILE A 661 -5.15 -5.95 7.81
N ARG A 662 -4.54 -7.05 7.34
CA ARG A 662 -4.98 -8.42 7.58
C ARG A 662 -3.89 -9.19 8.33
N GLY A 663 -4.24 -9.69 9.52
CA GLY A 663 -3.40 -10.59 10.29
C GLY A 663 -3.30 -11.99 9.66
N PRO A 664 -2.25 -12.76 9.96
CA PRO A 664 -1.19 -12.44 10.92
C PRO A 664 0.00 -11.68 10.31
N TRP A 665 0.02 -11.43 8.99
CA TRP A 665 1.18 -10.87 8.28
C TRP A 665 1.14 -9.36 8.05
N TYR A 666 0.07 -8.68 8.49
CA TYR A 666 -0.07 -7.23 8.38
C TYR A 666 0.08 -6.74 6.93
N GLN A 667 -0.51 -7.50 5.99
CA GLN A 667 -0.66 -7.10 4.59
C GLN A 667 -1.91 -6.23 4.45
N TYR A 668 -1.88 -5.28 3.53
CA TYR A 668 -3.04 -4.45 3.22
C TYR A 668 -4.03 -5.16 2.29
N SER A 669 -5.31 -5.07 2.64
CA SER A 669 -6.41 -5.14 1.68
C SER A 669 -6.64 -3.76 1.07
N GLU A 670 -7.14 -3.72 -0.17
CA GLU A 670 -7.53 -2.46 -0.82
C GLU A 670 -8.65 -1.77 -0.04
N GLN A 671 -9.65 -2.50 0.42
CA GLN A 671 -10.84 -1.97 1.09
C GLN A 671 -10.90 -2.39 2.57
N GLN A 672 -11.74 -1.72 3.36
CA GLN A 672 -11.87 -2.01 4.80
C GLN A 672 -12.55 -3.36 5.04
N ASP A 673 -13.56 -3.68 4.24
CA ASP A 673 -14.13 -5.02 4.15
C ASP A 673 -13.61 -5.76 2.92
N ASP A 674 -13.82 -7.07 2.91
CA ASP A 674 -13.39 -7.95 1.82
C ASP A 674 -14.63 -8.63 1.17
N GLU A 675 -15.81 -8.03 1.33
CA GLU A 675 -17.02 -8.50 0.66
C GLU A 675 -17.04 -7.94 -0.77
N PRO A 676 -17.64 -8.65 -1.75
CA PRO A 676 -17.75 -8.11 -3.10
C PRO A 676 -18.52 -6.79 -3.07
N GLY A 677 -17.87 -5.70 -3.49
CA GLY A 677 -18.39 -4.35 -3.39
C GLY A 677 -19.45 -4.02 -4.44
N ILE A 678 -19.68 -2.71 -4.62
CA ILE A 678 -20.50 -2.15 -5.69
C ILE A 678 -20.00 -2.70 -7.05
N PRO A 679 -20.90 -3.05 -7.99
CA PRO A 679 -20.50 -3.45 -9.33
C PRO A 679 -19.61 -2.39 -9.99
N ASP A 680 -18.55 -2.84 -10.66
CA ASP A 680 -17.68 -2.04 -11.48
C ASP A 680 -18.50 -1.21 -12.48
N PRO A 681 -18.41 0.14 -12.47
CA PRO A 681 -19.21 0.98 -13.36
C PRO A 681 -18.94 0.74 -14.85
N LEU A 682 -17.75 0.25 -15.19
CA LEU A 682 -17.33 -0.05 -16.56
C LEU A 682 -17.65 -1.48 -16.98
N THR A 683 -17.55 -2.46 -16.06
CA THR A 683 -17.69 -3.88 -16.39
C THR A 683 -18.97 -4.55 -15.87
N GLY A 684 -19.66 -3.93 -14.90
CA GLY A 684 -20.84 -4.48 -14.23
C GLY A 684 -20.57 -5.66 -13.30
N ASN A 685 -19.31 -6.08 -13.14
CA ASN A 685 -18.92 -7.20 -12.28
C ASN A 685 -18.71 -6.75 -10.83
N PRO A 686 -18.93 -7.62 -9.82
CA PRO A 686 -18.57 -7.30 -8.44
C PRO A 686 -17.09 -6.95 -8.33
N ILE A 687 -16.76 -5.81 -7.71
CA ILE A 687 -15.38 -5.44 -7.42
C ILE A 687 -14.93 -6.21 -6.18
N ASN A 688 -14.03 -7.19 -6.37
CA ASN A 688 -13.35 -7.82 -5.26
C ASN A 688 -12.09 -7.01 -4.88
N PRO A 689 -11.87 -6.67 -3.60
CA PRO A 689 -10.72 -5.87 -3.18
C PRO A 689 -9.39 -6.52 -3.53
N ALA A 690 -8.42 -5.77 -4.04
CA ALA A 690 -7.09 -6.29 -4.28
C ALA A 690 -6.40 -6.72 -2.99
N PHE A 691 -5.70 -7.86 -3.05
CA PHE A 691 -4.91 -8.37 -1.94
C PHE A 691 -3.70 -9.18 -2.45
N PRO A 692 -2.47 -8.91 -1.96
CA PRO A 692 -2.12 -7.74 -1.16
C PRO A 692 -2.29 -6.44 -1.96
N PHE A 693 -2.42 -5.31 -1.27
CA PHE A 693 -2.52 -3.98 -1.86
C PHE A 693 -1.32 -3.11 -1.47
N LEU A 694 -0.31 -3.04 -2.34
CA LEU A 694 0.97 -2.38 -2.04
C LEU A 694 0.86 -0.86 -1.96
N THR A 695 -0.15 -0.27 -2.60
CA THR A 695 -0.43 1.17 -2.55
C THR A 695 -0.71 1.65 -1.13
N GLY A 696 -1.45 0.86 -0.33
CA GLY A 696 -1.73 1.18 1.08
C GLY A 696 -0.47 1.20 1.95
N HIS A 697 0.46 0.26 1.70
CA HIS A 697 1.79 0.29 2.32
C HIS A 697 2.56 1.57 1.98
N GLY A 698 2.52 2.00 0.70
CA GLY A 698 3.15 3.24 0.24
C GLY A 698 2.59 4.48 0.95
N GLY A 699 1.26 4.62 0.97
CA GLY A 699 0.59 5.73 1.64
C GLY A 699 0.93 5.86 3.13
N LEU A 700 0.93 4.74 3.88
CA LEU A 700 1.30 4.74 5.29
C LEU A 700 2.75 5.20 5.49
N LEU A 701 3.70 4.67 4.72
CA LEU A 701 5.12 5.04 4.86
C LEU A 701 5.36 6.52 4.54
N GLN A 702 4.63 7.12 3.60
CA GLN A 702 4.70 8.56 3.37
C GLN A 702 4.24 9.36 4.59
N THR A 703 3.29 8.86 5.38
CA THR A 703 2.85 9.54 6.61
C THR A 703 3.98 9.68 7.63
N PHE A 704 4.93 8.72 7.66
CA PHE A 704 6.11 8.74 8.54
C PHE A 704 7.09 9.87 8.24
N THR A 705 7.17 10.30 6.99
CA THR A 705 8.08 11.36 6.54
C THR A 705 7.30 12.64 6.26
N ALA A 706 6.43 12.64 5.26
CA ALA A 706 5.67 13.81 4.87
C ALA A 706 4.61 14.25 5.90
N GLY A 707 4.10 13.31 6.72
CA GLY A 707 3.16 13.60 7.80
C GLY A 707 3.87 14.14 9.04
N PHE A 708 4.66 13.31 9.73
CA PHE A 708 5.32 13.69 10.99
C PHE A 708 6.39 14.77 10.82
N LEU A 709 7.27 14.66 9.82
CA LEU A 709 8.31 15.67 9.58
C LEU A 709 7.79 16.85 8.75
N GLY A 710 6.62 16.76 8.12
CA GLY A 710 6.19 17.76 7.14
C GLY A 710 7.12 17.80 5.92
N LEU A 711 7.79 16.69 5.59
CA LEU A 711 8.84 16.63 4.57
C LEU A 711 8.32 17.04 3.18
N ARG A 712 9.06 17.91 2.48
CA ARG A 712 8.89 18.17 1.04
C ARG A 712 10.24 18.12 0.33
N VAL A 713 10.28 17.48 -0.84
CA VAL A 713 11.53 17.18 -1.58
C VAL A 713 11.55 17.72 -3.01
N THR A 714 10.47 18.37 -3.47
CA THR A 714 10.37 18.97 -4.80
C THR A 714 11.10 20.31 -4.90
N GLN A 715 11.30 21.00 -3.78
CA GLN A 715 11.97 22.29 -3.71
C GLN A 715 13.51 22.14 -3.79
N ARG A 716 14.25 23.26 -3.88
CA ARG A 716 15.73 23.30 -3.98
C ARG A 716 16.46 22.89 -2.70
N ASN A 717 15.83 23.11 -1.56
CA ASN A 717 16.31 22.67 -0.25
C ASN A 717 15.39 21.57 0.28
N LEU A 718 15.91 20.73 1.17
CA LEU A 718 15.08 19.83 1.96
C LEU A 718 14.21 20.67 2.90
N VAL A 719 12.89 20.53 2.83
CA VAL A 719 11.94 21.26 3.68
C VAL A 719 11.33 20.32 4.71
N ILE A 720 11.28 20.76 5.97
CA ILE A 720 10.57 20.08 7.05
C ILE A 720 9.71 21.06 7.86
N ASN A 721 8.60 20.56 8.40
CA ASN A 721 7.71 21.25 9.32
C ASN A 721 7.22 20.31 10.45
N PRO A 722 8.13 19.87 11.33
CA PRO A 722 7.92 18.69 12.16
C PRO A 722 6.85 18.90 13.23
N SER A 723 6.08 17.86 13.49
CA SER A 723 5.04 17.82 14.52
C SER A 723 4.73 16.39 14.94
N LEU A 724 4.67 16.15 16.26
CA LEU A 724 4.34 14.85 16.85
C LEU A 724 3.02 14.96 17.63
N PRO A 725 2.00 14.11 17.40
CA PRO A 725 0.72 14.18 18.11
C PRO A 725 0.86 13.79 19.59
N PRO A 726 -0.08 14.21 20.47
CA PRO A 726 0.02 13.99 21.91
C PRO A 726 0.00 12.51 22.32
N GLN A 727 -0.53 11.63 21.47
CA GLN A 727 -0.57 10.18 21.69
C GLN A 727 0.81 9.51 21.60
N LEU A 728 1.82 10.19 21.03
CA LEU A 728 3.18 9.67 20.88
C LEU A 728 4.19 10.52 21.66
N ARG A 729 5.16 9.85 22.29
CA ARG A 729 6.23 10.53 23.05
C ARG A 729 7.50 10.73 22.24
N ASN A 730 7.88 9.69 21.51
CA ASN A 730 9.10 9.62 20.71
C ASN A 730 8.77 9.00 19.36
N PHE A 731 9.49 9.42 18.34
CA PHE A 731 9.43 8.83 17.02
C PHE A 731 10.76 9.00 16.30
N LYS A 732 11.25 7.93 15.67
CA LYS A 732 12.42 7.97 14.79
C LYS A 732 11.96 7.62 13.37
N PRO A 733 11.79 8.63 12.50
CA PRO A 733 11.57 8.41 11.08
C PRO A 733 12.76 7.69 10.41
N PRO A 734 12.56 7.04 9.25
CA PRO A 734 13.68 6.56 8.44
C PRO A 734 14.54 7.72 7.94
N ILE A 735 15.82 7.45 7.68
CA ILE A 735 16.73 8.43 7.08
C ILE A 735 16.22 8.93 5.73
N GLN A 736 16.63 10.13 5.34
CA GLN A 736 16.29 10.73 4.06
C GLN A 736 17.56 11.06 3.27
N TYR A 737 17.61 10.57 2.03
CA TYR A 737 18.51 11.03 0.99
C TYR A 737 17.97 12.31 0.38
N TYR A 738 18.83 13.31 0.27
CA TYR A 738 18.54 14.52 -0.47
C TYR A 738 19.81 15.06 -1.11
N ASN A 739 19.80 15.21 -2.43
CA ASN A 739 20.95 15.58 -3.22
C ASN A 739 22.19 14.69 -2.92
N GLY A 740 21.97 13.38 -2.72
CA GLY A 740 23.00 12.41 -2.35
C GLY A 740 23.47 12.47 -0.88
N ALA A 741 23.16 13.53 -0.13
CA ALA A 741 23.43 13.62 1.30
C ALA A 741 22.42 12.78 2.10
N VAL A 742 22.84 12.26 3.25
CA VAL A 742 22.00 11.44 4.13
C VAL A 742 21.66 12.22 5.39
N VAL A 743 20.39 12.31 5.73
CA VAL A 743 19.90 13.02 6.93
C VAL A 743 19.08 12.07 7.80
N SER A 744 19.38 12.04 9.10
CA SER A 744 18.63 11.28 10.10
C SER A 744 17.84 12.19 11.02
N PHE A 745 16.71 11.70 11.52
CA PHE A 745 15.80 12.46 12.38
C PHE A 745 15.48 11.69 13.67
N ARG A 746 15.36 12.41 14.78
CA ARG A 746 14.77 11.90 16.03
C ARG A 746 13.81 12.94 16.60
N MET A 747 12.59 12.52 16.86
CA MET A 747 11.53 13.41 17.33
C MET A 747 11.13 13.05 18.75
N ASN A 748 10.96 14.07 19.58
CA ASN A 748 10.13 14.02 20.77
C ASN A 748 8.93 14.95 20.58
N ARG A 749 8.12 15.18 21.62
CA ARG A 749 6.96 16.09 21.53
C ARG A 749 7.32 17.53 21.15
N THR A 750 8.40 18.06 21.70
CA THR A 750 8.74 19.49 21.63
C THR A 750 9.77 19.83 20.56
N HIS A 751 10.64 18.90 20.20
CA HIS A 751 11.76 19.14 19.31
C HIS A 751 12.06 17.95 18.39
N THR A 752 12.69 18.25 17.26
CA THR A 752 13.26 17.29 16.31
C THR A 752 14.75 17.54 16.20
N VAL A 753 15.54 16.49 16.41
CA VAL A 753 16.98 16.47 16.21
C VAL A 753 17.25 16.00 14.79
N ILE A 754 18.01 16.79 14.04
CA ILE A 754 18.39 16.56 12.65
C ILE A 754 19.89 16.34 12.62
N THR A 755 20.37 15.36 11.87
CA THR A 755 21.81 15.11 11.71
C THR A 755 22.12 14.76 10.28
N ARG A 756 23.07 15.48 9.65
CA ARG A 756 23.64 15.06 8.36
C ARG A 756 24.68 13.98 8.63
N ARG A 757 24.48 12.80 8.08
CA ARG A 757 25.30 11.61 8.29
C ARG A 757 26.38 11.54 7.21
N ASP A 758 27.47 10.83 7.49
CA ASP A 758 28.45 10.48 6.45
C ASP A 758 27.82 9.52 5.45
N ALA A 759 27.54 10.03 4.25
CA ALA A 759 26.90 9.28 3.17
C ALA A 759 27.73 8.08 2.69
N SER A 760 29.04 8.02 2.95
CA SER A 760 29.91 6.91 2.55
C SER A 760 29.58 5.58 3.25
N HIS A 761 28.79 5.62 4.33
CA HIS A 761 28.30 4.44 5.03
C HIS A 761 26.98 3.89 4.47
N PHE A 762 26.39 4.54 3.47
CA PHE A 762 25.08 4.18 2.94
C PHE A 762 25.12 3.93 1.42
N ASP A 763 24.20 3.11 0.95
CA ASP A 763 24.16 2.66 -0.45
C ASP A 763 23.32 3.58 -1.34
N GLY A 764 23.82 4.81 -1.56
CA GLY A 764 23.21 5.81 -2.44
C GLY A 764 23.51 5.61 -3.93
N LEU A 765 22.86 6.41 -4.80
CA LEU A 765 23.13 6.41 -6.24
C LEU A 765 24.37 7.24 -6.62
N VAL A 766 24.58 8.36 -5.92
CA VAL A 766 25.73 9.25 -6.08
C VAL A 766 26.27 9.64 -4.70
N PRO A 767 27.53 10.10 -4.60
CA PRO A 767 28.05 10.68 -3.37
C PRO A 767 27.26 11.91 -2.91
N ASP A 768 27.46 12.33 -1.67
CA ASP A 768 26.94 13.60 -1.15
C ASP A 768 27.38 14.78 -2.04
N GLN A 769 26.41 15.44 -2.69
CA GLN A 769 26.67 16.50 -3.67
C GLN A 769 27.03 17.85 -3.01
N TYR A 770 26.80 18.03 -1.71
CA TYR A 770 27.27 19.21 -0.99
C TYR A 770 28.73 19.06 -0.56
N GLY A 771 29.24 17.82 -0.47
CA GLY A 771 30.65 17.56 -0.14
C GLY A 771 31.06 18.23 1.18
N LYS A 772 32.03 19.15 1.12
CA LYS A 772 32.51 19.91 2.29
C LYS A 772 31.67 21.14 2.62
N ASP A 773 30.78 21.56 1.72
CA ASP A 773 29.92 22.71 1.93
C ASP A 773 28.75 22.35 2.85
N ASP A 774 28.18 23.36 3.51
CA ASP A 774 27.07 23.16 4.43
C ASP A 774 25.78 22.84 3.65
N MET A 775 25.05 21.80 4.08
CA MET A 775 23.75 21.44 3.51
C MET A 775 22.65 22.32 4.10
N PRO A 776 21.86 23.05 3.29
CA PRO A 776 20.73 23.81 3.77
C PRO A 776 19.50 22.92 3.99
N VAL A 777 18.88 23.05 5.16
CA VAL A 777 17.57 22.47 5.48
C VAL A 777 16.62 23.59 5.90
N THR A 778 15.50 23.72 5.21
CA THR A 778 14.47 24.72 5.51
C THR A 778 13.49 24.15 6.54
N VAL A 779 13.30 24.85 7.64
CA VAL A 779 12.33 24.53 8.70
C VAL A 779 11.19 25.53 8.64
N GLY A 780 10.04 25.10 8.14
CA GLY A 780 8.88 25.95 7.84
C GLY A 780 7.96 25.25 6.86
N ARG A 781 6.87 25.90 6.43
CA ARG A 781 5.94 25.26 5.46
C ARG A 781 6.57 25.10 4.09
N ASP A 782 7.40 26.05 3.68
CA ASP A 782 8.16 26.05 2.42
C ASP A 782 9.30 27.08 2.47
N VAL A 783 10.01 27.26 1.34
CA VAL A 783 11.09 28.24 1.19
C VAL A 783 10.63 29.71 1.19
N ASP A 784 9.36 29.99 0.92
CA ASP A 784 8.80 31.35 0.82
C ASP A 784 7.99 31.74 2.07
N ASP A 785 7.81 30.82 3.03
CA ASP A 785 7.14 31.06 4.31
C ASP A 785 7.91 32.13 5.10
N PRO A 786 7.27 33.26 5.46
CA PRO A 786 7.92 34.33 6.23
C PRO A 786 8.48 33.88 7.59
N ASN A 787 8.00 32.75 8.12
CA ASN A 787 8.46 32.16 9.37
C ASN A 787 9.45 31.01 9.17
N ALA A 788 9.77 30.65 7.93
CA ALA A 788 10.76 29.62 7.66
C ALA A 788 12.14 30.08 8.09
N ARG A 789 12.91 29.13 8.62
CA ARG A 789 14.32 29.31 8.97
C ARG A 789 15.16 28.26 8.27
N THR A 790 16.31 28.66 7.75
CA THR A 790 17.26 27.71 7.16
C THR A 790 18.32 27.35 8.20
N VAL A 791 18.53 26.06 8.43
CA VAL A 791 19.67 25.53 9.19
C VAL A 791 20.71 24.97 8.23
N LEU A 792 21.97 25.11 8.58
CA LEU A 792 23.11 24.67 7.77
C LEU A 792 23.80 23.52 8.49
N LEU A 793 24.03 22.40 7.79
CA LEU A 793 24.59 21.17 8.37
C LEU A 793 25.86 20.72 7.63
N ARG A 794 26.98 20.60 8.35
CA ARG A 794 28.15 19.84 7.86
C ARG A 794 27.94 18.36 8.11
N VAL A 795 28.78 17.54 7.50
CA VAL A 795 28.80 16.10 7.77
C VAL A 795 29.07 15.87 9.25
N ASN A 796 28.18 15.09 9.88
CA ASN A 796 28.10 14.78 11.31
C ASN A 796 27.66 15.94 12.23
N ASP A 797 27.26 17.08 11.68
CA ASP A 797 26.62 18.13 12.49
C ASP A 797 25.19 17.72 12.87
N THR A 798 24.81 18.12 14.08
CA THR A 798 23.48 17.90 14.64
C THR A 798 22.86 19.24 15.04
N VAL A 799 21.61 19.46 14.66
CA VAL A 799 20.83 20.65 15.03
C VAL A 799 19.48 20.22 15.59
N GLU A 800 19.03 20.91 16.62
CA GLU A 800 17.71 20.74 17.21
C GLU A 800 16.77 21.84 16.73
N VAL A 801 15.57 21.46 16.31
CA VAL A 801 14.53 22.39 15.84
C VAL A 801 13.25 22.16 16.63
N GLN A 802 12.58 23.25 16.98
CA GLN A 802 11.29 23.19 17.66
C GLN A 802 10.20 22.60 16.76
N ASN A 803 9.40 21.69 17.32
CA ASN A 803 8.22 21.13 16.66
C ASN A 803 7.03 22.07 16.78
N ARG A 804 6.08 21.95 15.85
CA ARG A 804 4.75 22.54 16.04
C ARG A 804 4.03 21.79 17.17
N LEU A 805 3.46 22.54 18.09
CA LEU A 805 2.60 22.03 19.17
C LEU A 805 1.16 22.47 18.88
N TYR A 806 0.62 22.03 17.74
CA TYR A 806 -0.71 22.48 17.30
C TYR A 806 -1.80 22.08 18.29
N ASP A 807 -1.65 20.96 18.99
CA ASP A 807 -2.62 20.41 19.93
C ASP A 807 -2.69 21.17 21.27
N ALA A 808 -1.78 22.12 21.52
CA ALA A 808 -1.81 22.97 22.71
C ALA A 808 -3.00 23.96 22.69
N ALA A 809 -3.52 24.28 21.51
CA ALA A 809 -4.74 25.07 21.38
C ALA A 809 -5.98 24.16 21.44
N ILE A 810 -7.01 24.62 22.13
CA ILE A 810 -8.30 23.92 22.22
C ILE A 810 -9.21 24.42 21.11
N SER A 811 -9.74 23.51 20.28
CA SER A 811 -10.67 23.79 19.18
C SER A 811 -11.96 24.45 19.68
N VAL A 812 -12.47 23.97 20.82
CA VAL A 812 -13.63 24.54 21.51
C VAL A 812 -13.20 25.09 22.87
N PRO A 813 -13.35 26.40 23.13
CA PRO A 813 -12.99 26.99 24.41
C PRO A 813 -13.58 26.25 25.61
N GLY A 814 -12.73 25.95 26.60
CA GLY A 814 -13.13 25.25 27.83
C GLY A 814 -13.32 23.74 27.69
N ASN A 815 -13.21 23.15 26.49
CA ASN A 815 -13.35 21.70 26.30
C ASN A 815 -12.20 20.94 26.99
N ILE A 816 -12.53 20.18 28.02
CA ILE A 816 -11.56 19.40 28.80
C ILE A 816 -11.33 17.99 28.27
N LEU A 817 -12.11 17.54 27.28
CA LEU A 817 -12.02 16.19 26.72
C LEU A 817 -11.07 16.10 25.51
N GLN A 818 -10.65 17.23 24.93
CA GLN A 818 -9.88 17.23 23.70
C GLN A 818 -8.57 16.42 23.83
N CYS A 819 -8.32 15.53 22.88
CA CYS A 819 -7.16 14.66 22.76
C CYS A 819 -6.94 13.66 23.91
N HIS A 820 -7.94 13.46 24.74
CA HIS A 820 -7.96 12.37 25.72
C HIS A 820 -8.33 11.04 25.05
N GLY A 821 -7.79 9.94 25.63
CA GLY A 821 -8.10 8.59 25.19
C GLY A 821 -9.57 8.27 25.39
N ALA A 822 -10.17 7.60 24.41
CA ALA A 822 -11.55 7.16 24.48
C ALA A 822 -11.68 5.70 24.00
N THR A 823 -12.64 4.99 24.61
CA THR A 823 -12.94 3.59 24.32
C THR A 823 -14.44 3.41 24.12
N SER A 824 -14.81 2.40 23.33
CA SER A 824 -16.20 2.01 23.11
C SER A 824 -16.28 0.51 22.87
N SER A 825 -17.39 -0.10 23.28
CA SER A 825 -17.73 -1.49 22.94
C SER A 825 -18.37 -1.63 21.56
N HIS A 826 -18.76 -0.51 20.92
CA HIS A 826 -19.41 -0.46 19.62
C HIS A 826 -18.74 0.58 18.71
N GLY A 827 -18.58 0.27 17.42
CA GLY A 827 -17.95 1.18 16.47
C GLY A 827 -16.44 1.29 16.63
N GLU A 828 -15.77 1.72 15.57
CA GLU A 828 -14.30 1.87 15.55
C GLU A 828 -13.87 3.30 15.88
N LEU A 829 -12.59 3.48 16.26
CA LEU A 829 -11.96 4.79 16.46
C LEU A 829 -12.69 5.70 17.47
N ALA A 830 -13.01 5.20 18.66
CA ALA A 830 -13.73 5.96 19.70
C ALA A 830 -13.09 7.33 20.04
N PHE A 831 -11.76 7.43 19.97
CA PHE A 831 -11.01 8.68 20.18
C PHE A 831 -11.25 9.74 19.10
N ALA A 832 -11.88 9.41 17.96
CA ALA A 832 -12.33 10.39 16.99
C ALA A 832 -13.36 11.36 17.60
N ALA A 833 -14.17 10.89 18.56
CA ALA A 833 -15.12 11.75 19.28
C ALA A 833 -14.44 12.79 20.18
N THR A 834 -13.14 12.69 20.45
CA THR A 834 -12.41 13.61 21.34
C THR A 834 -11.24 14.30 20.65
N ASP A 835 -11.02 14.11 19.35
CA ASP A 835 -9.84 14.64 18.68
C ASP A 835 -9.91 16.15 18.36
N GLY A 836 -11.06 16.78 18.61
CA GLY A 836 -11.27 18.21 18.44
C GLY A 836 -11.42 18.66 16.98
N TYR A 837 -11.88 17.77 16.09
CA TYR A 837 -12.10 18.07 14.67
C TYR A 837 -13.45 17.55 14.17
N GLY A 838 -14.19 18.38 13.43
CA GLY A 838 -15.53 18.03 12.93
C GLY A 838 -15.55 17.05 11.76
N GLY A 839 -14.40 16.82 11.10
CA GLY A 839 -14.29 15.96 9.91
C GLY A 839 -13.93 14.50 10.21
N THR A 840 -13.72 14.16 11.48
CA THR A 840 -13.50 12.79 11.98
C THR A 840 -14.65 12.46 12.94
N PHE A 841 -15.03 11.19 13.03
CA PHE A 841 -16.12 10.78 13.91
C PHE A 841 -16.03 9.32 14.33
N TRP A 842 -16.54 9.04 15.52
CA TRP A 842 -16.88 7.70 15.97
C TRP A 842 -18.31 7.36 15.51
N GLN A 843 -18.53 6.11 15.11
CA GLN A 843 -19.84 5.64 14.66
C GLN A 843 -20.08 4.17 15.05
N PRO A 844 -21.16 3.85 15.79
CA PRO A 844 -21.63 2.49 15.99
C PRO A 844 -22.12 1.86 14.68
N GLY A 845 -21.93 0.55 14.52
CA GLY A 845 -22.36 -0.17 13.31
C GLY A 845 -23.88 -0.24 13.11
N THR A 846 -24.69 -0.03 14.16
CA THR A 846 -26.16 -0.07 14.10
C THR A 846 -26.78 1.03 14.95
N CYS A 847 -27.98 1.48 14.56
CA CYS A 847 -28.80 2.40 15.34
C CYS A 847 -29.71 1.73 16.40
N ASP A 848 -29.76 0.40 16.46
CA ASP A 848 -30.74 -0.34 17.28
C ASP A 848 -30.31 -0.51 18.74
N VAL A 849 -29.02 -0.37 19.02
CA VAL A 849 -28.46 -0.48 20.38
C VAL A 849 -28.04 0.88 20.90
N THR A 850 -28.11 1.06 22.22
CA THR A 850 -27.46 2.20 22.85
C THR A 850 -25.96 1.93 22.88
N ALA A 851 -25.20 2.78 22.22
CA ALA A 851 -23.74 2.70 22.16
C ALA A 851 -23.15 3.79 23.04
N ALA A 852 -21.99 3.53 23.65
CA ALA A 852 -21.37 4.46 24.57
C ALA A 852 -19.88 4.66 24.27
N VAL A 853 -19.45 5.92 24.28
CA VAL A 853 -18.03 6.30 24.32
C VAL A 853 -17.68 6.70 25.74
N VAL A 854 -16.61 6.11 26.26
CA VAL A 854 -16.03 6.43 27.56
C VAL A 854 -14.68 7.10 27.36
N VAL A 855 -14.50 8.27 27.95
CA VAL A 855 -13.29 9.09 27.89
C VAL A 855 -12.60 9.06 29.25
N GLU A 856 -11.30 8.80 29.26
CA GLU A 856 -10.47 8.84 30.46
C GLU A 856 -9.73 10.19 30.58
N LEU A 857 -10.03 10.94 31.64
CA LEU A 857 -9.39 12.23 31.92
C LEU A 857 -8.10 12.08 32.74
N GLY A 858 -7.91 10.92 33.37
CA GLY A 858 -6.73 10.58 34.17
C GLY A 858 -6.77 11.20 35.58
N ALA A 859 -6.44 10.40 36.60
CA ALA A 859 -6.51 10.80 38.02
C ALA A 859 -5.55 11.95 38.43
N SER A 860 -4.61 12.34 37.56
CA SER A 860 -3.63 13.40 37.80
C SER A 860 -4.12 14.81 37.46
N HIS A 861 -5.24 14.94 36.75
CA HIS A 861 -5.80 16.25 36.42
C HIS A 861 -6.70 16.74 37.56
N ALA A 862 -6.54 18.01 37.96
CA ALA A 862 -7.41 18.62 38.94
C ALA A 862 -8.85 18.69 38.40
N PRO A 863 -9.87 18.29 39.18
CA PRO A 863 -11.26 18.45 38.79
C PRO A 863 -11.54 19.89 38.35
N ARG A 864 -12.25 20.07 37.24
CA ARG A 864 -12.66 21.37 36.72
C ARG A 864 -14.17 21.51 36.84
N LEU A 865 -14.63 22.74 37.08
CA LEU A 865 -16.05 23.03 37.23
C LEU A 865 -16.71 23.13 35.85
N LEU A 866 -17.53 22.16 35.51
CA LEU A 866 -18.25 22.07 34.23
C LEU A 866 -19.48 22.96 34.24
N GLU A 867 -19.72 23.66 33.14
CA GLU A 867 -20.88 24.55 32.96
C GLU A 867 -21.78 24.14 31.79
N ALA A 868 -21.23 23.44 30.79
CA ALA A 868 -21.98 23.02 29.62
C ALA A 868 -21.39 21.76 28.98
N ILE A 869 -22.23 21.10 28.17
CA ILE A 869 -21.85 20.01 27.27
C ILE A 869 -21.96 20.54 25.84
N ARG A 870 -20.99 20.21 24.99
CA ARG A 870 -21.06 20.45 23.55
C ARG A 870 -20.90 19.13 22.82
N LEU A 871 -21.81 18.85 21.89
CA LEU A 871 -21.80 17.66 21.07
C LEU A 871 -21.83 18.08 19.60
N ASP A 872 -20.96 17.50 18.77
CA ASP A 872 -21.05 17.57 17.32
C ASP A 872 -21.32 16.16 16.78
N PHE A 873 -22.46 15.98 16.14
CA PHE A 873 -22.89 14.71 15.58
C PHE A 873 -22.57 14.54 14.10
N ALA A 874 -21.67 15.35 13.55
CA ALA A 874 -21.30 15.37 12.14
C ALA A 874 -22.53 15.37 11.21
N MET A 875 -22.70 14.34 10.37
CA MET A 875 -23.81 14.21 9.41
C MET A 875 -25.00 13.38 9.93
N ARG A 876 -24.85 12.65 11.04
CA ARG A 876 -25.81 11.62 11.47
C ARG A 876 -26.21 11.77 12.95
N PRO A 877 -27.18 12.66 13.27
CA PRO A 877 -27.58 12.93 14.65
C PRO A 877 -28.32 11.74 15.30
N PRO A 878 -28.07 11.45 16.60
CA PRO A 878 -28.83 10.45 17.34
C PRO A 878 -30.25 10.94 17.67
N LYS A 879 -31.12 10.02 18.10
CA LYS A 879 -32.47 10.38 18.59
C LYS A 879 -32.44 10.79 20.07
N HIS A 880 -31.56 10.21 20.85
CA HIS A 880 -31.45 10.45 22.29
C HIS A 880 -29.99 10.36 22.74
N VAL A 881 -29.63 11.18 23.74
CA VAL A 881 -28.30 11.14 24.37
C VAL A 881 -28.38 11.20 25.88
N LYS A 882 -27.45 10.51 26.54
CA LYS A 882 -27.21 10.60 27.97
C LYS A 882 -25.73 10.82 28.23
N VAL A 883 -25.41 11.81 29.04
CA VAL A 883 -24.03 12.18 29.39
C VAL A 883 -23.85 12.06 30.89
N SER A 884 -22.83 11.33 31.30
CA SER A 884 -22.51 11.13 32.72
C SER A 884 -21.02 11.22 33.00
N VAL A 885 -20.68 11.50 34.26
CA VAL A 885 -19.30 11.51 34.77
C VAL A 885 -19.19 10.62 36.00
N SER A 886 -18.07 9.95 36.16
CA SER A 886 -17.83 9.00 37.26
C SER A 886 -16.35 8.97 37.65
N ASN A 887 -16.05 8.67 38.92
CA ASN A 887 -14.69 8.36 39.36
C ASN A 887 -14.32 6.87 39.17
N SER A 888 -15.30 6.04 38.81
CA SER A 888 -15.13 4.62 38.47
C SER A 888 -15.42 4.38 36.99
N SER A 889 -14.61 3.53 36.34
CA SER A 889 -14.73 3.18 34.92
C SER A 889 -15.95 2.33 34.60
N ASP A 890 -16.58 1.69 35.59
CA ASP A 890 -17.81 0.91 35.44
C ASP A 890 -19.09 1.77 35.48
N PHE A 891 -18.96 3.04 35.87
CA PHE A 891 -20.07 3.98 36.05
C PHE A 891 -21.16 3.47 37.03
N GLU A 892 -20.81 2.65 38.04
CA GLU A 892 -21.78 2.20 39.07
C GLU A 892 -22.33 3.37 39.91
N SER A 893 -21.50 4.40 40.16
CA SER A 893 -21.87 5.62 40.89
C SER A 893 -21.65 6.86 40.02
N GLU A 894 -22.43 6.98 38.95
CA GLU A 894 -22.34 8.09 38.00
C GLU A 894 -23.15 9.34 38.41
N THR A 895 -22.66 10.52 38.03
CA THR A 895 -23.42 11.77 38.04
C THR A 895 -23.91 12.05 36.63
N VAL A 896 -25.23 12.03 36.42
CA VAL A 896 -25.84 12.35 35.12
C VAL A 896 -25.84 13.86 34.91
N LEU A 897 -25.22 14.31 33.83
CA LEU A 897 -25.14 15.71 33.45
C LEU A 897 -26.28 16.12 32.51
N ALA A 898 -26.65 15.22 31.60
CA ALA A 898 -27.77 15.39 30.69
C ALA A 898 -28.38 14.03 30.31
N ASP A 899 -29.69 14.01 30.08
CA ASP A 899 -30.48 12.87 29.63
C ASP A 899 -31.68 13.46 28.88
N GLN A 900 -31.59 13.53 27.55
CA GLN A 900 -32.58 14.23 26.74
C GLN A 900 -32.59 13.79 25.26
N ASP A 901 -33.73 13.98 24.62
CA ASP A 901 -33.91 13.75 23.18
C ASP A 901 -33.21 14.83 22.35
N ILE A 902 -32.73 14.44 21.17
CA ILE A 902 -32.11 15.32 20.18
C ILE A 902 -33.08 15.56 19.03
N LEU A 903 -33.42 16.83 18.80
CA LEU A 903 -34.34 17.27 17.75
C LEU A 903 -33.57 17.96 16.62
N ILE A 904 -33.98 17.70 15.38
CA ILE A 904 -33.44 18.38 14.20
C ILE A 904 -34.10 19.76 14.07
N THR A 905 -33.34 20.83 14.31
CA THR A 905 -33.82 22.22 14.24
C THR A 905 -33.68 22.84 12.86
N LYS A 906 -32.73 22.35 12.05
CA LYS A 906 -32.50 22.77 10.68
C LYS A 906 -32.38 21.52 9.78
N PRO A 907 -33.50 21.01 9.24
CA PRO A 907 -33.47 19.81 8.42
C PRO A 907 -32.65 20.04 7.14
N TRP A 908 -32.04 18.96 6.65
CA TRP A 908 -31.35 18.97 5.36
C TRP A 908 -32.30 19.36 4.24
N VAL A 909 -31.82 20.19 3.31
CA VAL A 909 -32.57 20.65 2.14
C VAL A 909 -32.01 19.94 0.91
N PRO A 910 -32.79 19.05 0.26
CA PRO A 910 -32.38 18.42 -0.99
C PRO A 910 -32.08 19.48 -2.06
N ASN A 911 -31.06 19.26 -2.89
CA ASN A 911 -30.64 20.15 -3.99
C ASN A 911 -30.15 21.54 -3.55
N SER A 912 -29.58 21.67 -2.35
CA SER A 912 -28.89 22.91 -1.96
C SER A 912 -27.61 23.11 -2.81
N PRO A 913 -27.19 24.36 -3.07
CA PRO A 913 -25.85 24.61 -3.60
C PRO A 913 -24.78 24.06 -2.64
N VAL A 914 -23.56 23.86 -3.15
CA VAL A 914 -22.42 23.44 -2.33
C VAL A 914 -22.06 24.56 -1.36
N VAL A 915 -22.18 24.26 -0.07
CA VAL A 915 -21.89 25.18 1.04
C VAL A 915 -20.80 24.61 1.94
N LYS A 916 -20.15 25.48 2.71
CA LYS A 916 -19.18 25.03 3.71
C LYS A 916 -19.82 24.04 4.66
N TYR A 917 -19.04 23.02 5.03
CA TYR A 917 -19.48 22.05 5.99
C TYR A 917 -19.67 22.68 7.37
N VAL A 918 -20.81 22.36 7.99
CA VAL A 918 -21.14 22.71 9.37
C VAL A 918 -21.70 21.46 10.01
N GLY A 919 -21.11 21.01 11.10
CA GLY A 919 -21.56 19.83 11.85
C GLY A 919 -22.92 20.04 12.52
N ASN A 920 -23.55 18.93 12.92
CA ASN A 920 -24.79 18.94 13.68
C ASN A 920 -24.50 19.16 15.17
N ILE A 921 -24.44 20.43 15.57
CA ILE A 921 -23.97 20.83 16.90
C ILE A 921 -25.13 21.02 17.87
N THR A 922 -25.01 20.42 19.06
CA THR A 922 -25.89 20.63 20.21
C THR A 922 -25.08 21.15 21.39
N THR A 923 -25.57 22.19 22.08
CA THR A 923 -24.96 22.68 23.33
C THR A 923 -26.00 22.62 24.45
N ILE A 924 -25.68 21.94 25.54
CA ILE A 924 -26.56 21.71 26.69
C ILE A 924 -25.95 22.43 27.90
N PRO A 925 -26.52 23.56 28.35
CA PRO A 925 -26.07 24.22 29.57
C PRO A 925 -26.47 23.38 30.79
N LEU A 926 -25.56 23.23 31.77
CA LEU A 926 -25.85 22.55 33.02
C LEU A 926 -26.67 23.46 33.92
N THR A 927 -27.72 22.91 34.56
CA THR A 927 -28.58 23.69 35.48
C THR A 927 -27.82 24.22 36.69
N LYS A 928 -26.76 23.51 37.10
CA LYS A 928 -25.78 23.92 38.10
C LYS A 928 -24.41 23.43 37.68
N PRO A 929 -23.33 24.16 37.99
CA PRO A 929 -22.00 23.67 37.68
C PRO A 929 -21.67 22.37 38.44
N VAL A 930 -21.04 21.42 37.76
CA VAL A 930 -20.69 20.09 38.30
C VAL A 930 -19.19 19.87 38.17
N TRP A 931 -18.53 19.35 39.20
CA TRP A 931 -17.11 19.01 39.11
C TRP A 931 -16.90 17.83 38.17
N SER A 932 -15.88 17.92 37.29
CA SER A 932 -15.46 16.80 36.46
C SER A 932 -14.95 15.64 37.33
N CYS A 933 -15.12 14.42 36.83
CA CYS A 933 -14.61 13.20 37.45
C CYS A 933 -13.47 12.60 36.62
N ALA A 934 -12.95 11.42 37.03
CA ALA A 934 -11.90 10.71 36.30
C ALA A 934 -12.36 10.19 34.90
N PHE A 935 -13.65 9.92 34.74
CA PHE A 935 -14.24 9.40 33.51
C PHE A 935 -15.47 10.21 33.09
N ALA A 936 -15.65 10.33 31.78
CA ALA A 936 -16.86 10.86 31.15
C ALA A 936 -17.43 9.83 30.17
N LYS A 937 -18.75 9.70 30.11
CA LYS A 937 -19.46 8.78 29.21
C LYS A 937 -20.53 9.52 28.43
N LEU A 938 -20.56 9.28 27.12
CA LEU A 938 -21.63 9.69 26.22
C LEU A 938 -22.31 8.44 25.69
N GLU A 939 -23.59 8.28 26.01
CA GLU A 939 -24.47 7.25 25.47
C GLU A 939 -25.32 7.86 24.35
N VAL A 940 -25.36 7.20 23.19
CA VAL A 940 -26.17 7.59 22.02
C VAL A 940 -27.14 6.47 21.66
N THR A 941 -28.40 6.84 21.41
CA THR A 941 -29.46 5.89 21.07
C THR A 941 -30.22 6.35 19.82
N GLY A 942 -30.40 5.42 18.86
CA GLY A 942 -31.10 5.69 17.60
C GLY A 942 -30.34 6.62 16.65
N CYS A 943 -30.84 6.74 15.41
CA CYS A 943 -30.33 7.68 14.41
C CYS A 943 -31.48 8.27 13.58
N TRP A 944 -31.38 9.53 13.19
CA TRP A 944 -32.41 10.22 12.38
C TRP A 944 -32.40 9.84 10.89
N THR A 945 -31.33 9.22 10.37
CA THR A 945 -31.19 8.86 8.94
C THR A 945 -32.05 7.66 8.52
N ASN A 946 -32.48 6.81 9.46
CA ASN A 946 -33.33 5.62 9.25
C ASN A 946 -32.82 4.59 8.20
N ASP A 947 -31.51 4.51 8.00
CA ASP A 947 -30.81 3.59 7.07
C ASP A 947 -30.12 2.41 7.79
N GLY A 948 -30.36 2.25 9.11
CA GLY A 948 -29.85 1.16 9.93
C GLY A 948 -28.47 1.39 10.54
N ALA A 949 -27.63 2.25 9.96
CA ALA A 949 -26.33 2.59 10.52
C ALA A 949 -26.42 3.56 11.71
N GLY A 950 -25.51 3.44 12.68
CA GLY A 950 -25.51 4.24 13.90
C GLY A 950 -25.29 5.74 13.67
N ALA A 951 -25.57 6.52 14.72
CA ALA A 951 -25.32 7.96 14.76
C ALA A 951 -23.81 8.24 14.88
N THR A 952 -23.38 9.39 14.36
CA THR A 952 -21.97 9.81 14.42
C THR A 952 -21.72 10.77 15.57
N VAL A 953 -20.53 10.72 16.15
CA VAL A 953 -20.04 11.71 17.13
C VAL A 953 -18.66 12.16 16.67
N ALA A 954 -18.58 13.40 16.17
CA ALA A 954 -17.33 14.06 15.82
C ALA A 954 -16.70 14.76 17.03
N GLU A 955 -17.52 15.35 17.90
CA GLU A 955 -17.00 15.97 19.12
C GLU A 955 -17.90 15.66 20.32
N PHE A 956 -17.30 15.13 21.37
CA PHE A 956 -17.83 15.03 22.72
C PHE A 956 -17.02 15.98 23.60
N GLY A 957 -17.59 17.13 23.94
CA GLY A 957 -16.96 18.16 24.74
C GLY A 957 -17.66 18.41 26.07
N LEU A 958 -16.87 18.46 27.14
CA LEU A 958 -17.29 18.99 28.44
C LEU A 958 -16.63 20.34 28.66
N LEU A 959 -17.42 21.40 28.81
CA LEU A 959 -16.94 22.77 28.86
C LEU A 959 -16.80 23.21 30.32
N ALA A 960 -15.58 23.52 30.73
CA ALA A 960 -15.28 24.11 32.03
C ALA A 960 -15.36 25.65 31.98
N ALA A 961 -15.67 26.26 33.12
CA ALA A 961 -15.58 27.71 33.30
C ALA A 961 -14.16 28.21 32.98
N ASN A 962 -14.04 29.38 32.35
CA ASN A 962 -12.73 29.97 32.10
C ASN A 962 -12.04 30.33 33.42
N ASP A 963 -10.77 29.91 33.57
CA ASP A 963 -9.91 30.24 34.73
C ASP A 963 -9.57 31.76 34.84
N SER A 964 -10.19 32.62 34.03
CA SER A 964 -9.99 34.08 34.05
C SER A 964 -10.90 34.84 35.03
N ALA A 965 -11.70 34.13 35.84
CA ALA A 965 -12.66 34.75 36.76
C ALA A 965 -12.38 34.56 38.26
N SER A 966 -11.19 34.11 38.67
CA SER A 966 -10.79 34.12 40.09
C SER A 966 -9.39 34.72 40.27
N GLY A 967 -9.34 36.06 40.22
CA GLY A 967 -8.26 36.87 40.78
C GLY A 967 -8.59 37.29 42.21
#